data_AF-A0A1B9KSU7-F1
#
_entry.id   AF-A0A1B9KSU7-F1
#
_cell.length_a   1.000
_cell.length_b   1.000
_cell.length_c   1.000
_cell.angle_alpha   90.00
_cell.angle_beta   90.00
_cell.angle_gamma   90.00
#
_symmetry.space_group_name_H-M   'P 1'
#
loop_
_entity.id
_entity.type
_entity.pdbx_description
1 polymer ?
#
loop_
_entity_poly.entity_id
_entity_poly.type
_entity_poly.pdbx_seq_one_letter_code
_entity_poly.pdbx_strand_id
1 'polypeptide(L)'
;MSNLNEVQAVAWKGFKDGDWQNNVNVRDFIQKNYTPYEGDESFLAGATDATTKLWDKVMEGIKIENATHAPVDFDTSVISTITAHDAGYIEKDLEKIVGLQTEKPLKRAIIPFGGIKMIENSCKAYNRTLDPLVKKIFTEYRKTHNQGVFDIYTPDILRCRKSGVITGLPDAYGRGRIIGDYRRVALYGIDYLMQDKYAQFNSLQADFENGVDLAMTMQRREEIAEQHRALGQIKEMAAKYGYDISGPAKTAQEAVQWTYFGYLAAVKSQNGAAMSLGRTSTFFDIYFQRDLEAGLITEKDAQEIVDHFVMKLRMVRFLRTPEYDELFSGDPIWATESIAGMGVDGRTLVTKTSFRFLNTLYTMGPSPEPNMTILWSEQLPSGFKEFASKVSIDTSSLQYENDDLMRPDFNNDDYAIACCVSPMIVGKQMQFFGARANLAKTLLYAINGGVDEKLKMQVGPKEAPITDEYLDFDKVFARLDHFMDWLAKQYVTALNAIHYMHDKYSYEASLMALHDRDIIRTMACGIAGLSVAADSLSAIKYAKVKTIRDEDGLAVDFEIEGEYPQFGNNDPRVDDIAVDLVERFMKKIQKLKTYRNAIPTQSVLTITSNVVYGKKTGNTPDGRRAGAPFGPGANPMHGRDQKGAVASLTSVAKLPFAYAKDGISYTFSIVPNALGKDDSARKRNLAGLMDGYFHHEATIEGGQHLNVNVLNRETLLDAMDHPEKYPQLTIRVSGYAVRFNSLTKEQQKDVISRTFTQSM
;
A
#
# COMPACT_ATOMS: atom_id res chain seq x y z
N MET A 1 32.19 26.03 8.50
CA MET A 1 32.80 24.92 7.75
C MET A 1 32.46 23.66 8.52
N SER A 2 31.75 22.71 7.91
CA SER A 2 31.46 21.41 8.52
C SER A 2 32.78 20.66 8.72
N ASN A 3 33.02 20.12 9.93
CA ASN A 3 34.16 19.24 10.18
C ASN A 3 33.82 17.84 9.68
N LEU A 4 33.74 17.69 8.35
CA LEU A 4 33.55 16.38 7.71
C LEU A 4 34.73 15.47 8.03
N ASN A 5 34.45 14.20 8.36
CA ASN A 5 35.52 13.20 8.40
C ASN A 5 35.99 12.87 6.97
N GLU A 6 37.16 12.22 6.85
CA GLU A 6 37.75 11.91 5.54
C GLU A 6 36.82 11.06 4.66
N VAL A 7 36.10 10.10 5.24
CA VAL A 7 35.17 9.22 4.51
C VAL A 7 34.00 10.02 3.93
N GLN A 8 33.43 10.94 4.70
CA GLN A 8 32.37 11.84 4.27
C GLN A 8 32.85 12.80 3.19
N ALA A 9 34.04 13.40 3.37
CA ALA A 9 34.62 14.33 2.40
C ALA A 9 34.83 13.67 1.03
N VAL A 10 35.23 12.39 0.99
CA VAL A 10 35.37 11.62 -0.25
C VAL A 10 34.00 11.31 -0.87
N ALA A 11 33.08 10.75 -0.09
CA ALA A 11 31.76 10.33 -0.60
C ALA A 11 30.90 11.49 -1.10
N TRP A 12 31.03 12.66 -0.45
CA TRP A 12 30.22 13.85 -0.72
C TRP A 12 30.89 14.86 -1.65
N LYS A 13 32.04 14.50 -2.24
CA LYS A 13 32.76 15.37 -3.17
C LYS A 13 31.84 15.81 -4.32
N GLY A 14 31.73 17.12 -4.50
CA GLY A 14 30.94 17.74 -5.58
C GLY A 14 29.48 18.04 -5.23
N PHE A 15 28.97 17.55 -4.09
CA PHE A 15 27.64 17.93 -3.62
C PHE A 15 27.66 19.31 -2.98
N LYS A 16 26.55 20.04 -3.09
CA LYS A 16 26.34 21.34 -2.46
C LYS A 16 26.12 21.18 -0.97
N ASP A 17 26.87 21.96 -0.19
CA ASP A 17 26.80 22.00 1.27
C ASP A 17 25.41 22.40 1.77
N GLY A 18 25.04 21.91 2.95
CA GLY A 18 23.76 22.20 3.59
C GLY A 18 23.66 21.62 5.01
N ASP A 19 22.48 21.76 5.61
CA ASP A 19 22.20 21.22 6.95
C ASP A 19 22.33 19.70 6.96
N TRP A 20 22.04 19.06 5.83
CA TRP A 20 22.22 17.62 5.63
C TRP A 20 23.63 17.10 5.96
N GLN A 21 24.68 17.94 5.96
CA GLN A 21 26.02 17.50 6.36
C GLN A 21 26.22 17.41 7.88
N ASN A 22 25.40 18.13 8.66
CA ASN A 22 25.54 18.25 10.11
C ASN A 22 24.45 17.51 10.89
N ASN A 23 23.35 17.15 10.23
CA ASN A 23 22.25 16.38 10.81
C ASN A 23 21.56 15.53 9.74
N VAL A 24 20.87 14.46 10.16
CA VAL A 24 20.14 13.58 9.25
C VAL A 24 18.99 14.35 8.58
N ASN A 25 19.19 14.78 7.33
CA ASN A 25 18.21 15.54 6.55
C ASN A 25 18.31 15.22 5.06
N VAL A 26 17.70 14.11 4.65
CA VAL A 26 17.71 13.65 3.24
C VAL A 26 16.97 14.65 2.33
N ARG A 27 15.89 15.25 2.79
CA ARG A 27 15.14 16.27 2.04
C ARG A 27 15.99 17.48 1.66
N ASP A 28 16.79 17.99 2.60
CA ASP A 28 17.72 19.09 2.33
C ASP A 28 18.82 18.71 1.34
N PHE A 29 19.36 17.48 1.46
CA PHE A 29 20.31 16.93 0.48
C PHE A 29 19.69 16.90 -0.92
N ILE A 30 18.46 16.37 -1.05
CA ILE A 30 17.75 16.30 -2.33
C ILE A 30 17.61 17.70 -2.90
N GLN A 31 16.96 18.62 -2.18
CA GLN A 31 16.61 19.96 -2.66
C GLN A 31 17.81 20.75 -3.19
N LYS A 32 18.98 20.59 -2.57
CA LYS A 32 20.20 21.27 -2.98
C LYS A 32 20.88 20.64 -4.20
N ASN A 33 20.76 19.33 -4.39
CA ASN A 33 21.63 18.57 -5.29
C ASN A 33 20.94 17.94 -6.50
N TYR A 34 19.62 17.77 -6.48
CA TYR A 34 18.93 17.16 -7.63
C TYR A 34 18.91 18.11 -8.84
N THR A 35 18.86 17.51 -10.03
CA THR A 35 18.77 18.22 -11.30
C THR A 35 17.38 17.99 -11.90
N PRO A 36 16.48 19.00 -11.88
CA PRO A 36 15.20 18.89 -12.57
C PRO A 36 15.40 18.53 -14.05
N TYR A 37 14.59 17.59 -14.56
CA TYR A 37 14.63 17.19 -15.96
C TYR A 37 13.27 17.42 -16.61
N GLU A 38 13.25 18.30 -17.61
CA GLU A 38 12.04 18.71 -18.34
C GLU A 38 12.00 18.17 -19.78
N GLY A 39 12.99 17.35 -20.16
CA GLY A 39 13.04 16.70 -21.46
C GLY A 39 12.08 15.51 -21.57
N ASP A 40 12.32 14.66 -22.58
CA ASP A 40 11.51 13.48 -22.89
C ASP A 40 12.29 12.17 -22.65
N GLU A 41 11.70 11.05 -23.06
CA GLU A 41 12.24 9.71 -22.91
C GLU A 41 13.35 9.34 -23.91
N SER A 42 13.76 10.23 -24.83
CA SER A 42 14.64 9.86 -25.96
C SER A 42 16.05 9.43 -25.54
N PHE A 43 16.46 9.74 -24.30
CA PHE A 43 17.78 9.39 -23.77
C PHE A 43 17.85 7.96 -23.22
N LEU A 44 16.71 7.30 -23.03
CA LEU A 44 16.65 6.00 -22.34
C LEU A 44 17.44 4.93 -23.09
N ALA A 45 18.20 4.14 -22.33
CA ALA A 45 18.87 2.94 -22.83
C ALA A 45 17.97 1.71 -22.73
N GLY A 46 18.21 0.72 -23.59
CA GLY A 46 17.59 -0.61 -23.50
C GLY A 46 18.27 -1.52 -22.49
N ALA A 47 17.66 -2.69 -22.23
CA ALA A 47 18.19 -3.71 -21.34
C ALA A 47 19.59 -4.21 -21.76
N THR A 48 20.40 -4.62 -20.79
CA THR A 48 21.63 -5.37 -21.04
C THR A 48 21.36 -6.87 -21.16
N ASP A 49 22.28 -7.63 -21.76
CA ASP A 49 22.17 -9.08 -21.83
C ASP A 49 22.13 -9.72 -20.43
N ALA A 50 22.86 -9.15 -19.46
CA ALA A 50 22.83 -9.57 -18.07
C ALA A 50 21.43 -9.37 -17.46
N THR A 51 20.82 -8.20 -17.67
CA THR A 51 19.46 -7.90 -17.21
C THR A 51 18.46 -8.92 -17.76
N THR A 52 18.46 -9.14 -19.07
CA THR A 52 17.56 -10.08 -19.74
C THR A 52 17.74 -11.50 -19.20
N LYS A 53 18.99 -11.99 -19.13
CA LYS A 53 19.28 -13.35 -18.65
C LYS A 53 18.85 -13.56 -17.20
N LEU A 54 19.11 -12.58 -16.33
CA LEU A 54 18.71 -12.63 -14.93
C LEU A 54 17.18 -12.64 -14.79
N TRP A 55 16.49 -11.75 -15.51
CA TRP A 55 15.03 -11.64 -15.42
C TRP A 55 14.32 -12.87 -15.97
N ASP A 56 14.75 -13.39 -17.11
CA ASP A 56 14.18 -14.60 -17.72
C ASP A 56 14.28 -15.79 -16.75
N LYS A 57 15.41 -15.93 -16.06
CA LYS A 57 15.62 -16.98 -15.06
C LYS A 57 14.70 -16.83 -13.85
N VAL A 58 14.45 -15.60 -13.38
CA VAL A 58 13.51 -15.33 -12.29
C VAL A 58 12.06 -15.60 -12.73
N MET A 59 11.73 -15.27 -13.98
CA MET A 59 10.38 -15.47 -14.53
C MET A 59 9.96 -16.94 -14.58
N GLU A 60 10.88 -17.88 -14.69
CA GLU A 60 10.56 -19.31 -14.58
C GLU A 60 9.99 -19.66 -13.20
N GLY A 61 10.57 -19.11 -12.12
CA GLY A 61 10.03 -19.28 -10.78
C GLY A 61 8.66 -18.62 -10.61
N ILE A 62 8.46 -17.43 -11.20
CA ILE A 62 7.17 -16.72 -11.16
C ILE A 62 6.08 -17.49 -11.92
N LYS A 63 6.42 -18.13 -13.05
CA LYS A 63 5.49 -19.02 -13.77
C LYS A 63 5.05 -20.18 -12.87
N ILE A 64 5.97 -20.76 -12.11
CA ILE A 64 5.65 -21.82 -11.12
C ILE A 64 4.71 -21.27 -10.03
N GLU A 65 5.00 -20.10 -9.46
CA GLU A 65 4.13 -19.48 -8.44
C GLU A 65 2.71 -19.29 -8.98
N ASN A 66 2.58 -18.73 -10.19
CA ASN A 66 1.28 -18.46 -10.79
C ASN A 66 0.52 -19.75 -11.15
N ALA A 67 1.22 -20.77 -11.66
CA ALA A 67 0.59 -22.02 -12.07
C ALA A 67 0.17 -22.91 -10.88
N THR A 68 0.87 -22.81 -9.75
CA THR A 68 0.59 -23.61 -8.55
C THR A 68 -0.22 -22.87 -7.50
N HIS A 69 -0.34 -21.54 -7.62
CA HIS A 69 -0.87 -20.63 -6.59
C HIS A 69 -0.20 -20.87 -5.22
N ALA A 70 1.09 -21.21 -5.23
CA ALA A 70 1.86 -21.57 -4.05
C ALA A 70 3.31 -21.02 -4.14
N PRO A 71 4.01 -20.89 -3.00
CA PRO A 71 5.43 -20.52 -3.00
C PRO A 71 6.29 -21.51 -3.80
N VAL A 72 7.33 -21.02 -4.48
CA VAL A 72 8.37 -21.88 -5.10
C VAL A 72 9.04 -22.77 -4.06
N ASP A 73 9.44 -22.17 -2.94
CA ASP A 73 10.00 -22.83 -1.76
C ASP A 73 9.82 -21.91 -0.55
N PHE A 74 9.95 -22.45 0.66
CA PHE A 74 10.02 -21.67 1.90
C PHE A 74 10.72 -22.40 3.03
N ASP A 75 11.24 -21.64 3.99
CA ASP A 75 11.86 -22.17 5.20
C ASP A 75 10.88 -22.93 6.08
N THR A 76 11.35 -24.00 6.72
CA THR A 76 10.57 -24.76 7.71
C THR A 76 11.22 -24.83 9.08
N SER A 77 12.48 -24.40 9.22
CA SER A 77 13.27 -24.50 10.44
C SER A 77 14.07 -23.23 10.77
N VAL A 78 14.30 -22.33 9.82
CA VAL A 78 15.12 -21.13 10.01
C VAL A 78 14.25 -19.94 10.38
N ILE A 79 14.45 -19.40 11.59
CA ILE A 79 13.77 -18.18 12.06
C ILE A 79 14.42 -16.97 11.39
N SER A 80 13.69 -16.29 10.51
CA SER A 80 14.22 -15.14 9.79
C SER A 80 14.54 -13.98 10.73
N THR A 81 15.72 -13.40 10.55
CA THR A 81 16.18 -12.15 11.16
C THR A 81 17.03 -11.41 10.12
N ILE A 82 17.55 -10.23 10.45
CA ILE A 82 18.41 -9.46 9.54
C ILE A 82 19.63 -10.29 9.09
N THR A 83 20.19 -11.12 9.97
CA THR A 83 21.45 -11.86 9.72
C THR A 83 21.29 -13.38 9.63
N ALA A 84 20.06 -13.90 9.70
CA ALA A 84 19.80 -15.35 9.78
C ALA A 84 20.29 -16.13 8.56
N HIS A 85 20.12 -15.57 7.36
CA HIS A 85 20.44 -16.25 6.10
C HIS A 85 21.81 -15.81 5.56
N ASP A 86 22.44 -16.72 4.83
CA ASP A 86 23.62 -16.40 4.01
C ASP A 86 23.25 -15.63 2.74
N ALA A 87 24.27 -15.16 2.02
CA ALA A 87 24.07 -14.42 0.79
C ALA A 87 23.49 -15.32 -0.32
N GLY A 88 22.34 -14.93 -0.86
CA GLY A 88 21.70 -15.56 -2.02
C GLY A 88 21.86 -14.73 -3.29
N TYR A 89 21.94 -15.40 -4.43
CA TYR A 89 22.15 -14.79 -5.75
C TYR A 89 21.25 -15.44 -6.79
N ILE A 90 20.93 -14.70 -7.87
CA ILE A 90 20.36 -15.28 -9.09
C ILE A 90 21.50 -15.88 -9.90
N GLU A 91 22.49 -15.03 -10.23
CA GLU A 91 23.77 -15.34 -10.87
C GLU A 91 24.78 -14.25 -10.48
N LYS A 92 25.61 -14.55 -9.47
CA LYS A 92 26.47 -13.57 -8.79
C LYS A 92 27.29 -12.68 -9.73
N ASP A 93 27.84 -13.25 -10.80
CA ASP A 93 28.77 -12.54 -11.69
C ASP A 93 28.06 -11.54 -12.64
N LEU A 94 26.73 -11.62 -12.76
CA LEU A 94 25.94 -10.73 -13.62
C LEU A 94 25.27 -9.60 -12.83
N GLU A 95 25.14 -9.75 -11.52
CA GLU A 95 24.33 -8.85 -10.70
C GLU A 95 25.12 -7.58 -10.33
N LYS A 96 24.64 -6.43 -10.80
CA LYS A 96 25.12 -5.10 -10.35
C LYS A 96 24.61 -4.72 -8.96
N ILE A 97 23.40 -5.17 -8.63
CA ILE A 97 22.76 -4.97 -7.32
C ILE A 97 22.38 -6.35 -6.78
N VAL A 98 22.85 -6.67 -5.58
CA VAL A 98 22.71 -7.99 -4.93
C VAL A 98 21.88 -7.89 -3.66
N GLY A 99 21.39 -9.04 -3.18
CA GLY A 99 20.66 -9.17 -1.94
C GLY A 99 19.32 -9.86 -2.12
N LEU A 100 19.12 -10.98 -1.42
CA LEU A 100 17.87 -11.73 -1.37
C LEU A 100 17.42 -11.94 0.08
N GLN A 101 16.11 -12.08 0.30
CA GLN A 101 15.53 -12.32 1.63
C GLN A 101 16.07 -13.61 2.25
N THR A 102 16.21 -14.66 1.45
CA THR A 102 16.80 -15.96 1.84
C THR A 102 18.00 -16.28 0.96
N GLU A 103 18.55 -17.48 1.06
CA GLU A 103 19.72 -17.92 0.30
C GLU A 103 19.40 -18.28 -1.18
N LYS A 104 18.12 -18.26 -1.58
CA LYS A 104 17.67 -18.59 -2.96
C LYS A 104 16.64 -17.61 -3.50
N PRO A 105 16.60 -17.36 -4.83
CA PRO A 105 15.54 -16.59 -5.48
C PRO A 105 14.15 -17.11 -5.13
N LEU A 106 13.23 -16.20 -4.78
CA LEU A 106 11.80 -16.44 -4.51
C LEU A 106 11.47 -17.39 -3.33
N LYS A 107 12.48 -17.98 -2.68
CA LYS A 107 12.26 -18.79 -1.47
C LYS A 107 11.82 -17.88 -0.32
N ARG A 108 10.66 -18.19 0.27
CA ARG A 108 10.05 -17.37 1.34
C ARG A 108 10.60 -17.74 2.71
N ALA A 109 10.80 -16.75 3.57
CA ALA A 109 11.24 -16.99 4.94
C ALA A 109 10.05 -17.21 5.90
N ILE A 110 10.31 -17.76 7.08
CA ILE A 110 9.34 -17.74 8.20
C ILE A 110 9.67 -16.60 9.17
N ILE A 111 8.67 -15.76 9.47
CA ILE A 111 8.79 -14.60 10.38
C ILE A 111 7.82 -14.81 11.56
N PRO A 112 8.23 -15.61 12.57
CA PRO A 112 7.31 -16.13 13.58
C PRO A 112 6.93 -15.14 14.69
N PHE A 113 7.62 -14.01 14.83
CA PHE A 113 7.29 -12.98 15.83
C PHE A 113 5.84 -12.45 15.68
N GLY A 114 5.33 -12.45 14.44
CA GLY A 114 3.94 -12.10 14.11
C GLY A 114 2.91 -13.14 14.56
N GLY A 115 3.25 -14.44 14.55
CA GLY A 115 2.32 -15.52 14.91
C GLY A 115 2.72 -16.90 14.36
N ILE A 116 2.82 -17.90 15.24
CA ILE A 116 3.22 -19.27 14.84
C ILE A 116 2.10 -20.03 14.11
N LYS A 117 0.83 -19.76 14.46
CA LYS A 117 -0.34 -20.43 13.86
C LYS A 117 -0.43 -20.21 12.35
N MET A 118 -0.08 -19.03 11.88
CA MET A 118 -0.10 -18.73 10.45
C MET A 118 0.96 -19.52 9.70
N ILE A 119 2.15 -19.69 10.28
CA ILE A 119 3.20 -20.54 9.69
C ILE A 119 2.75 -22.01 9.69
N GLU A 120 2.14 -22.51 10.77
CA GLU A 120 1.58 -23.86 10.80
C GLU A 120 0.53 -24.08 9.71
N ASN A 121 -0.37 -23.11 9.53
CA ASN A 121 -1.41 -23.15 8.50
C ASN A 121 -0.81 -23.12 7.09
N SER A 122 0.19 -22.27 6.82
CA SER A 122 0.89 -22.23 5.54
C SER A 122 1.66 -23.54 5.26
N CYS A 123 2.37 -24.08 6.25
CA CYS A 123 3.02 -25.38 6.14
C CYS A 123 2.01 -26.46 5.75
N LYS A 124 0.86 -26.51 6.42
CA LYS A 124 -0.22 -27.45 6.08
C LYS A 124 -0.78 -27.23 4.67
N ALA A 125 -1.04 -25.98 4.29
CA ALA A 125 -1.61 -25.62 2.99
C ALA A 125 -0.70 -26.00 1.82
N TYR A 126 0.62 -25.81 1.99
CA TYR A 126 1.62 -26.06 0.95
C TYR A 126 2.42 -27.35 1.17
N ASN A 127 1.86 -28.29 1.93
CA ASN A 127 2.39 -29.64 2.14
C ASN A 127 3.85 -29.69 2.61
N ARG A 128 4.17 -28.90 3.63
CA ARG A 128 5.48 -28.87 4.32
C ARG A 128 5.29 -29.10 5.82
N THR A 129 6.34 -29.55 6.48
CA THR A 129 6.33 -29.82 7.92
C THR A 129 7.12 -28.74 8.65
N LEU A 130 6.46 -28.00 9.54
CA LEU A 130 7.13 -27.04 10.43
C LEU A 130 8.02 -27.79 11.43
N ASP A 131 9.23 -27.29 11.65
CA ASP A 131 10.12 -27.80 12.68
C ASP A 131 9.48 -27.69 14.08
N PRO A 132 9.34 -28.79 14.83
CA PRO A 132 8.75 -28.78 16.17
C PRO A 132 9.45 -27.82 17.15
N LEU A 133 10.75 -27.59 16.99
CA LEU A 133 11.50 -26.66 17.84
C LEU A 133 11.07 -25.21 17.58
N VAL A 134 10.86 -24.82 16.31
CA VAL A 134 10.36 -23.48 15.98
C VAL A 134 8.97 -23.29 16.59
N LYS A 135 8.08 -24.28 16.43
CA LYS A 135 6.75 -24.25 17.05
C LYS A 135 6.84 -24.09 18.56
N LYS A 136 7.71 -24.86 19.22
CA LYS A 136 7.92 -24.80 20.67
C LYS A 136 8.41 -23.42 21.11
N ILE A 137 9.43 -22.85 20.45
CA ILE A 137 9.97 -21.53 20.77
C ILE A 137 8.87 -20.46 20.74
N PHE A 138 8.07 -20.41 19.69
CA PHE A 138 7.05 -19.37 19.49
C PHE A 138 5.68 -19.69 20.09
N THR A 139 5.60 -20.75 20.90
CA THR A 139 4.44 -21.08 21.73
C THR A 139 4.76 -20.93 23.22
N GLU A 140 5.96 -21.37 23.64
CA GLU A 140 6.33 -21.48 25.07
C GLU A 140 7.32 -20.40 25.53
N TYR A 141 8.29 -20.00 24.70
CA TYR A 141 9.37 -19.10 25.12
C TYR A 141 9.15 -17.65 24.67
N ARG A 142 8.83 -17.46 23.39
CA ARG A 142 8.59 -16.16 22.78
C ARG A 142 7.12 -16.06 22.35
N LYS A 143 6.30 -15.43 23.19
CA LYS A 143 4.94 -15.07 22.81
C LYS A 143 4.93 -14.24 21.53
N THR A 144 3.92 -14.42 20.68
CA THR A 144 3.80 -13.72 19.39
C THR A 144 2.80 -12.58 19.45
N HIS A 145 2.85 -11.67 18.47
CA HIS A 145 1.84 -10.63 18.27
C HIS A 145 0.44 -11.22 18.21
N ASN A 146 0.21 -12.22 17.34
CA ASN A 146 -1.08 -12.91 17.21
C ASN A 146 -1.62 -13.41 18.55
N GLN A 147 -0.83 -14.18 19.32
CA GLN A 147 -1.30 -14.68 20.61
C GLN A 147 -1.55 -13.54 21.62
N GLY A 148 -0.72 -12.50 21.60
CA GLY A 148 -0.92 -11.29 22.40
C GLY A 148 -2.27 -10.62 22.13
N VAL A 149 -2.64 -10.44 20.86
CA VAL A 149 -3.92 -9.84 20.45
C VAL A 149 -5.10 -10.69 20.91
N PHE A 150 -5.08 -11.99 20.61
CA PHE A 150 -6.19 -12.89 20.90
C PHE A 150 -6.40 -13.14 22.40
N ASP A 151 -5.39 -12.90 23.24
CA ASP A 151 -5.53 -12.96 24.70
C ASP A 151 -6.30 -11.77 25.29
N ILE A 152 -6.36 -10.63 24.58
CA ILE A 152 -7.02 -9.40 25.07
C ILE A 152 -8.24 -8.98 24.25
N TYR A 153 -8.54 -9.68 23.16
CA TYR A 153 -9.74 -9.44 22.37
C TYR A 153 -11.02 -9.73 23.17
N THR A 154 -12.02 -8.90 22.95
CA THR A 154 -13.35 -9.11 23.54
C THR A 154 -14.16 -10.12 22.72
N PRO A 155 -15.15 -10.80 23.33
CA PRO A 155 -16.10 -11.63 22.59
C PRO A 155 -16.81 -10.88 21.46
N ASP A 156 -17.07 -9.58 21.63
CA ASP A 156 -17.70 -8.71 20.63
C ASP A 156 -16.82 -8.52 19.39
N ILE A 157 -15.52 -8.27 19.56
CA ILE A 157 -14.56 -8.18 18.44
C ILE A 157 -14.51 -9.52 17.70
N LEU A 158 -14.48 -10.64 18.44
CA LEU A 158 -14.48 -11.97 17.83
C LEU A 158 -15.77 -12.26 17.04
N ARG A 159 -16.94 -11.83 17.53
CA ARG A 159 -18.21 -11.90 16.77
C ARG A 159 -18.16 -11.05 15.50
N CYS A 160 -17.64 -9.82 15.59
CA CYS A 160 -17.49 -8.94 14.43
C CYS A 160 -16.56 -9.55 13.36
N ARG A 161 -15.45 -10.15 13.80
CA ARG A 161 -14.49 -10.86 12.95
C ARG A 161 -15.11 -12.05 12.26
N LYS A 162 -15.94 -12.82 12.97
CA LYS A 162 -16.62 -14.00 12.42
C LYS A 162 -17.70 -13.62 11.40
N SER A 163 -18.50 -12.59 11.69
CA SER A 163 -19.65 -12.21 10.86
C SER A 163 -19.27 -11.49 9.56
N GLY A 164 -18.07 -10.91 9.47
CA GLY A 164 -17.67 -10.14 8.30
C GLY A 164 -18.01 -8.65 8.40
N VAL A 165 -18.27 -8.12 9.60
CA VAL A 165 -18.48 -6.67 9.79
C VAL A 165 -17.15 -5.95 10.08
N ILE A 166 -16.22 -6.60 10.79
CA ILE A 166 -14.83 -6.15 11.00
C ILE A 166 -13.91 -7.37 10.91
N THR A 167 -13.35 -7.66 9.73
CA THR A 167 -12.54 -8.86 9.46
C THR A 167 -11.29 -8.50 8.67
N GLY A 168 -10.23 -9.30 8.85
CA GLY A 168 -8.98 -9.13 8.10
C GLY A 168 -8.08 -8.01 8.64
N LEU A 169 -8.30 -7.56 9.88
CA LEU A 169 -7.38 -6.66 10.60
C LEU A 169 -5.99 -7.32 10.80
N PRO A 170 -4.94 -6.54 11.11
CA PRO A 170 -3.57 -7.07 11.28
C PRO A 170 -3.35 -7.80 12.61
N ASP A 171 -4.23 -8.77 12.91
CA ASP A 171 -4.12 -9.68 14.06
C ASP A 171 -3.40 -11.00 13.72
N ALA A 172 -3.15 -11.26 12.44
CA ALA A 172 -2.60 -12.52 11.93
C ALA A 172 -1.46 -12.32 10.91
N TYR A 173 -0.97 -11.10 10.72
CA TYR A 173 0.12 -10.76 9.81
C TYR A 173 0.77 -9.46 10.28
N GLY A 174 2.00 -9.16 9.83
CA GLY A 174 2.68 -7.91 10.19
C GLY A 174 1.90 -6.69 9.72
N ARG A 175 1.82 -5.63 10.51
CA ARG A 175 0.98 -4.46 10.19
C ARG A 175 1.40 -3.71 8.92
N GLY A 176 2.70 -3.64 8.62
CA GLY A 176 3.21 -2.83 7.51
C GLY A 176 2.94 -1.34 7.73
N ARG A 177 2.74 -0.57 6.65
CA ARG A 177 2.47 0.89 6.69
C ARG A 177 3.58 1.70 7.40
N ILE A 178 4.81 1.24 7.24
CA ILE A 178 6.03 1.90 7.72
C ILE A 178 7.01 1.91 6.56
N ILE A 179 7.62 3.07 6.30
CA ILE A 179 8.69 3.23 5.32
C ILE A 179 9.90 3.77 6.06
N GLY A 180 10.88 2.90 6.33
CA GLY A 180 12.19 3.40 6.76
C GLY A 180 12.78 4.29 5.66
N ASP A 181 13.42 5.40 6.03
CA ASP A 181 14.10 6.24 5.04
C ASP A 181 15.41 5.56 4.60
N TYR A 182 15.30 4.57 3.72
CA TYR A 182 16.42 3.72 3.31
C TYR A 182 17.55 4.50 2.64
N ARG A 183 17.23 5.67 2.08
CA ARG A 183 18.19 6.63 1.49
C ARG A 183 19.22 7.11 2.52
N ARG A 184 18.87 7.11 3.82
CA ARG A 184 19.80 7.46 4.90
C ARG A 184 21.03 6.54 4.93
N VAL A 185 20.87 5.26 4.61
CA VAL A 185 21.99 4.31 4.60
C VAL A 185 22.99 4.70 3.51
N ALA A 186 22.50 5.07 2.32
CA ALA A 186 23.34 5.57 1.24
C ALA A 186 24.01 6.91 1.57
N LEU A 187 23.23 7.87 2.08
CA LEU A 187 23.73 9.23 2.29
C LEU A 187 24.74 9.34 3.43
N TYR A 188 24.53 8.61 4.53
CA TYR A 188 25.30 8.77 5.78
C TYR A 188 26.20 7.58 6.12
N GLY A 189 25.87 6.39 5.65
CA GLY A 189 26.46 5.15 6.17
C GLY A 189 25.91 4.77 7.53
N ILE A 190 26.11 3.50 7.94
CA ILE A 190 25.53 2.99 9.18
C ILE A 190 26.15 3.63 10.43
N ASP A 191 27.46 3.91 10.46
CA ASP A 191 28.13 4.35 11.68
C ASP A 191 27.64 5.74 12.12
N TYR A 192 27.42 6.64 11.16
CA TYR A 192 26.83 7.95 11.42
C TYR A 192 25.40 7.82 11.99
N LEU A 193 24.58 6.92 11.42
CA LEU A 193 23.21 6.70 11.89
C LEU A 193 23.17 6.05 13.28
N MET A 194 24.11 5.17 13.59
CA MET A 194 24.25 4.60 14.93
C MET A 194 24.63 5.68 15.94
N GLN A 195 25.57 6.58 15.60
CA GLN A 195 25.93 7.71 16.46
C GLN A 195 24.74 8.65 16.70
N ASP A 196 23.97 8.96 15.65
CA ASP A 196 22.74 9.75 15.76
C ASP A 196 21.71 9.07 16.67
N LYS A 197 21.48 7.77 16.51
CA LYS A 197 20.56 7.01 17.39
C LYS A 197 21.03 6.96 18.83
N TYR A 198 22.33 6.87 19.07
CA TYR A 198 22.88 6.94 20.42
C TYR A 198 22.68 8.33 21.05
N ALA A 199 22.84 9.40 20.29
CA ALA A 199 22.50 10.76 20.74
C ALA A 199 21.00 10.91 21.05
N GLN A 200 20.12 10.38 20.20
CA GLN A 200 18.68 10.35 20.45
C GLN A 200 18.34 9.57 21.74
N PHE A 201 18.98 8.42 21.98
CA PHE A 201 18.82 7.67 23.22
C PHE A 201 19.22 8.49 24.46
N ASN A 202 20.38 9.14 24.42
CA ASN A 202 20.87 9.97 25.53
C ASN A 202 20.01 11.20 25.78
N SER A 203 19.39 11.76 24.73
CA SER A 203 18.49 12.91 24.87
C SER A 203 17.27 12.65 25.76
N LEU A 204 16.91 11.38 25.99
CA LEU A 204 15.78 10.95 26.83
C LEU A 204 16.17 10.69 28.29
N GLN A 205 17.44 10.88 28.67
CA GLN A 205 17.91 10.58 30.03
C GLN A 205 17.24 11.48 31.07
N ALA A 206 17.18 12.79 30.81
CA ALA A 206 16.60 13.75 31.75
C ALA A 206 15.12 13.45 32.04
N ASP A 207 14.32 13.15 31.00
CA ASP A 207 12.92 12.78 31.16
C ASP A 207 12.76 11.46 31.95
N PHE A 208 13.66 10.50 31.70
CA PHE A 208 13.65 9.22 32.39
C PHE A 208 13.96 9.36 33.90
N GLU A 209 15.00 10.10 34.24
CA GLU A 209 15.43 10.32 35.63
C GLU A 209 14.45 11.20 36.41
N ASN A 210 13.80 12.15 35.74
CA ASN A 210 12.80 13.03 36.34
C ASN A 210 11.38 12.45 36.39
N GLY A 211 11.16 11.25 35.84
CA GLY A 211 9.85 10.58 35.84
C GLY A 211 8.80 11.18 34.89
N VAL A 212 9.23 11.92 33.86
CA VAL A 212 8.35 12.53 32.86
C VAL A 212 7.87 11.46 31.87
N ASP A 213 6.54 11.26 31.81
CA ASP A 213 5.89 10.22 30.99
C ASP A 213 6.60 8.86 31.08
N LEU A 214 6.92 8.45 32.32
CA LEU A 214 7.90 7.41 32.65
C LEU A 214 7.77 6.13 31.79
N ALA A 215 6.55 5.60 31.63
CA ALA A 215 6.32 4.38 30.85
C ALA A 215 6.66 4.56 29.36
N MET A 216 6.25 5.69 28.76
CA MET A 216 6.54 6.00 27.37
C MET A 216 8.02 6.31 27.15
N THR A 217 8.66 7.01 28.08
CA THR A 217 10.09 7.30 28.02
C THR A 217 10.92 6.01 28.11
N MET A 218 10.57 5.09 29.01
CA MET A 218 11.21 3.75 29.07
C MET A 218 11.03 2.97 27.77
N GLN A 219 9.80 2.90 27.25
CA GLN A 219 9.51 2.19 26.00
C GLN A 219 10.31 2.80 24.83
N ARG A 220 10.36 4.13 24.72
CA ARG A 220 11.09 4.81 23.63
C ARG A 220 12.59 4.58 23.73
N ARG A 221 13.16 4.56 24.94
CA ARG A 221 14.58 4.23 25.16
C ARG A 221 14.90 2.79 24.73
N GLU A 222 14.06 1.83 25.07
CA GLU A 222 14.19 0.43 24.61
C GLU A 222 14.08 0.36 23.08
N GLU A 223 13.07 0.99 22.49
CA GLU A 223 12.88 1.03 21.03
C GLU A 223 14.08 1.63 20.30
N ILE A 224 14.72 2.69 20.82
CA ILE A 224 15.91 3.29 20.20
C ILE A 224 17.14 2.39 20.37
N ALA A 225 17.25 1.67 21.48
CA ALA A 225 18.31 0.68 21.66
C ALA A 225 18.17 -0.49 20.66
N GLU A 226 16.94 -0.97 20.43
CA GLU A 226 16.64 -1.97 19.38
C GLU A 226 16.98 -1.44 17.99
N GLN A 227 16.66 -0.18 17.70
CA GLN A 227 17.01 0.49 16.43
C GLN A 227 18.52 0.55 16.21
N HIS A 228 19.28 0.99 17.23
CA HIS A 228 20.73 1.03 17.18
C HIS A 228 21.33 -0.36 16.94
N ARG A 229 20.80 -1.41 17.60
CA ARG A 229 21.24 -2.79 17.37
C ARG A 229 20.91 -3.26 15.96
N ALA A 230 19.71 -2.95 15.46
CA ALA A 230 19.29 -3.31 14.11
C ALA A 230 20.23 -2.69 13.07
N LEU A 231 20.63 -1.42 13.21
CA LEU A 231 21.62 -0.79 12.33
C LEU A 231 22.94 -1.58 12.26
N GLY A 232 23.47 -2.01 13.42
CA GLY A 232 24.65 -2.88 13.47
C GLY A 232 24.45 -4.19 12.68
N GLN A 233 23.28 -4.81 12.80
CA GLN A 233 22.93 -6.02 12.06
C GLN A 233 22.80 -5.79 10.54
N ILE A 234 22.44 -4.58 10.09
CA ILE A 234 22.44 -4.25 8.65
C ILE A 234 23.88 -4.31 8.10
N LYS A 235 24.88 -3.85 8.86
CA LYS A 235 26.30 -4.01 8.47
C LYS A 235 26.70 -5.47 8.35
N GLU A 236 26.35 -6.29 9.34
CA GLU A 236 26.63 -7.73 9.31
C GLU A 236 25.98 -8.42 8.12
N MET A 237 24.73 -8.05 7.80
CA MET A 237 24.01 -8.56 6.64
C MET A 237 24.69 -8.16 5.33
N ALA A 238 25.06 -6.88 5.16
CA ALA A 238 25.75 -6.42 3.96
C ALA A 238 27.14 -7.05 3.80
N ALA A 239 27.84 -7.31 4.89
CA ALA A 239 29.15 -7.96 4.89
C ALA A 239 29.09 -9.40 4.34
N LYS A 240 27.97 -10.13 4.53
CA LYS A 240 27.75 -11.46 3.89
C LYS A 240 27.75 -11.37 2.35
N TYR A 241 27.42 -10.21 1.80
CA TYR A 241 27.48 -9.93 0.35
C TYR A 241 28.80 -9.30 -0.09
N GLY A 242 29.77 -9.14 0.81
CA GLY A 242 31.08 -8.57 0.52
C GLY A 242 31.13 -7.04 0.51
N TYR A 243 30.14 -6.37 1.11
CA TYR A 243 30.06 -4.92 1.17
C TYR A 243 30.25 -4.38 2.59
N ASP A 244 31.08 -3.34 2.73
CA ASP A 244 31.19 -2.55 3.94
C ASP A 244 30.38 -1.24 3.79
N ILE A 245 29.28 -1.15 4.52
CA ILE A 245 28.34 -0.02 4.52
C ILE A 245 28.47 0.85 5.77
N SER A 246 29.58 0.73 6.52
CA SER A 246 29.85 1.57 7.69
C SER A 246 29.83 3.06 7.33
N GLY A 247 30.45 3.41 6.21
CA GLY A 247 30.49 4.77 5.66
C GLY A 247 29.45 5.04 4.55
N PRO A 248 29.29 6.32 4.16
CA PRO A 248 28.38 6.74 3.09
C PRO A 248 28.79 6.19 1.72
N ALA A 249 27.80 6.07 0.82
CA ALA A 249 27.99 5.64 -0.56
C ALA A 249 28.81 6.67 -1.37
N LYS A 250 29.79 6.17 -2.13
CA LYS A 250 30.73 6.96 -2.92
C LYS A 250 30.39 7.01 -4.39
N THR A 251 29.57 6.10 -4.91
CA THR A 251 29.17 5.99 -6.32
C THR A 251 27.67 5.78 -6.46
N ALA A 252 27.14 5.92 -7.67
CA ALA A 252 25.74 5.63 -7.99
C ALA A 252 25.36 4.17 -7.69
N GLN A 253 26.24 3.21 -8.02
CA GLN A 253 26.01 1.80 -7.72
C GLN A 253 25.96 1.55 -6.20
N GLU A 254 26.88 2.14 -5.43
CA GLU A 254 26.86 2.05 -3.96
C GLU A 254 25.61 2.72 -3.38
N ALA A 255 25.18 3.87 -3.90
CA ALA A 255 24.00 4.57 -3.37
C ALA A 255 22.72 3.74 -3.52
N VAL A 256 22.55 3.09 -4.67
CA VAL A 256 21.43 2.17 -4.92
C VAL A 256 21.57 0.91 -4.06
N GLN A 257 22.76 0.31 -3.98
CA GLN A 257 23.02 -0.89 -3.19
C GLN A 257 22.81 -0.67 -1.68
N TRP A 258 23.24 0.47 -1.14
CA TRP A 258 23.13 0.80 0.30
C TRP A 258 21.67 1.04 0.68
N THR A 259 20.96 1.76 -0.17
CA THR A 259 19.51 1.96 -0.02
C THR A 259 18.79 0.62 -0.06
N TYR A 260 19.15 -0.25 -1.00
CA TYR A 260 18.58 -1.60 -1.06
C TYR A 260 18.91 -2.43 0.17
N PHE A 261 20.11 -2.35 0.75
CA PHE A 261 20.41 -3.07 2.00
C PHE A 261 19.58 -2.58 3.18
N GLY A 262 19.28 -1.27 3.26
CA GLY A 262 18.31 -0.76 4.24
C GLY A 262 16.94 -1.43 4.09
N TYR A 263 16.42 -1.48 2.87
CA TYR A 263 15.15 -2.13 2.56
C TYR A 263 15.19 -3.66 2.73
N LEU A 264 16.30 -4.31 2.38
CA LEU A 264 16.48 -5.75 2.52
C LEU A 264 16.43 -6.20 3.99
N ALA A 265 17.02 -5.43 4.89
CA ALA A 265 16.92 -5.68 6.33
C ALA A 265 15.48 -5.59 6.83
N ALA A 266 14.68 -4.67 6.27
CA ALA A 266 13.25 -4.57 6.57
C ALA A 266 12.51 -5.85 6.16
N VAL A 267 12.63 -6.27 4.90
CA VAL A 267 11.90 -7.44 4.37
C VAL A 267 12.46 -8.80 4.82
N LYS A 268 13.64 -8.84 5.44
CA LYS A 268 14.17 -10.03 6.16
C LYS A 268 13.63 -10.18 7.57
N SER A 269 13.25 -9.07 8.21
CA SER A 269 12.89 -9.06 9.64
C SER A 269 11.39 -8.88 9.88
N GLN A 270 10.65 -8.28 8.94
CA GLN A 270 9.23 -7.98 9.07
C GLN A 270 8.46 -8.50 7.86
N ASN A 271 7.23 -8.97 8.09
CA ASN A 271 6.30 -9.45 7.06
C ASN A 271 5.05 -8.58 6.98
N GLY A 272 5.24 -7.25 7.05
CA GLY A 272 4.17 -6.27 6.88
C GLY A 272 3.28 -6.60 5.69
N ALA A 273 1.97 -6.29 5.76
CA ALA A 273 1.10 -6.44 4.59
C ALA A 273 1.70 -5.67 3.42
N ALA A 274 1.98 -4.38 3.64
CA ALA A 274 2.74 -3.52 2.71
C ALA A 274 4.14 -3.22 3.24
N MET A 275 5.15 -3.46 2.40
CA MET A 275 6.56 -3.14 2.65
C MET A 275 7.03 -2.16 1.58
N SER A 276 6.63 -0.90 1.69
CA SER A 276 6.88 0.11 0.67
C SER A 276 8.32 0.63 0.69
N LEU A 277 8.79 1.05 -0.49
CA LEU A 277 10.17 1.51 -0.71
C LEU A 277 10.34 2.98 -0.31
N GLY A 278 9.39 3.85 -0.68
CA GLY A 278 9.47 5.29 -0.38
C GLY A 278 9.56 6.15 -1.64
N ARG A 279 10.41 7.18 -1.62
CA ARG A 279 10.61 8.15 -2.72
C ARG A 279 12.09 8.25 -3.04
N THR A 280 12.59 7.35 -3.88
CA THR A 280 14.03 7.07 -4.02
C THR A 280 14.61 7.45 -5.36
N SER A 281 13.82 7.43 -6.43
CA SER A 281 14.26 7.67 -7.81
C SER A 281 14.98 9.02 -7.98
N THR A 282 14.40 10.13 -7.53
CA THR A 282 15.01 11.47 -7.57
C THR A 282 16.27 11.56 -6.70
N PHE A 283 16.32 10.83 -5.58
CA PHE A 283 17.52 10.77 -4.73
C PHE A 283 18.68 10.03 -5.44
N PHE A 284 18.40 8.91 -6.10
CA PHE A 284 19.42 8.18 -6.86
C PHE A 284 19.97 9.01 -8.03
N ASP A 285 19.13 9.83 -8.66
CA ASP A 285 19.54 10.66 -9.80
C ASP A 285 20.70 11.61 -9.46
N ILE A 286 20.80 12.08 -8.22
CA ILE A 286 21.89 12.94 -7.75
C ILE A 286 23.25 12.24 -7.93
N TYR A 287 23.32 10.95 -7.59
CA TYR A 287 24.54 10.15 -7.74
C TYR A 287 24.76 9.74 -9.20
N PHE A 288 23.70 9.38 -9.93
CA PHE A 288 23.81 9.06 -11.35
C PHE A 288 24.31 10.26 -12.16
N GLN A 289 23.74 11.44 -11.94
CA GLN A 289 24.12 12.66 -12.66
C GLN A 289 25.60 12.99 -12.41
N ARG A 290 26.06 12.93 -11.16
CA ARG A 290 27.46 13.14 -10.82
C ARG A 290 28.39 12.15 -11.51
N ASP A 291 28.04 10.86 -11.49
CA ASP A 291 28.90 9.81 -12.04
C ASP A 291 28.89 9.81 -13.59
N LEU A 292 27.76 10.20 -14.21
CA LEU A 292 27.65 10.43 -15.66
C LEU A 292 28.51 11.62 -16.11
N GLU A 293 28.43 12.75 -15.40
CA GLU A 293 29.24 13.95 -15.68
C GLU A 293 30.74 13.70 -15.51
N ALA A 294 31.11 12.86 -14.55
CA ALA A 294 32.48 12.43 -14.32
C ALA A 294 32.97 11.36 -15.33
N GLY A 295 32.09 10.84 -16.20
CA GLY A 295 32.41 9.79 -17.18
C GLY A 295 32.71 8.43 -16.54
N LEU A 296 32.23 8.18 -15.32
CA LEU A 296 32.45 6.92 -14.58
C LEU A 296 31.48 5.81 -15.00
N ILE A 297 30.30 6.20 -15.48
CA ILE A 297 29.25 5.31 -15.97
C ILE A 297 28.68 5.87 -17.27
N THR A 298 28.06 5.01 -18.07
CA THR A 298 27.23 5.39 -19.21
C THR A 298 25.75 5.38 -18.85
N GLU A 299 24.91 5.93 -19.73
CA GLU A 299 23.44 5.83 -19.57
C GLU A 299 22.96 4.37 -19.52
N LYS A 300 23.61 3.48 -20.28
CA LYS A 300 23.31 2.04 -20.26
C LYS A 300 23.68 1.39 -18.93
N ASP A 301 24.81 1.78 -18.33
CA ASP A 301 25.19 1.31 -16.99
C ASP A 301 24.21 1.82 -15.93
N ALA A 302 23.77 3.08 -16.04
CA ALA A 302 22.78 3.66 -15.14
C ALA A 302 21.44 2.90 -15.22
N GLN A 303 20.96 2.60 -16.43
CA GLN A 303 19.75 1.79 -16.62
C GLN A 303 19.93 0.36 -16.07
N GLU A 304 21.07 -0.29 -16.28
CA GLU A 304 21.32 -1.64 -15.73
C GLU A 304 21.30 -1.68 -14.20
N ILE A 305 21.84 -0.65 -13.53
CA ILE A 305 21.78 -0.53 -12.07
C ILE A 305 20.33 -0.39 -11.60
N VAL A 306 19.53 0.45 -12.27
CA VAL A 306 18.10 0.63 -11.96
C VAL A 306 17.32 -0.66 -12.23
N ASP A 307 17.57 -1.33 -13.35
CA ASP A 307 16.94 -2.59 -13.72
C ASP A 307 17.23 -3.67 -12.66
N HIS A 308 18.50 -3.84 -12.28
CA HIS A 308 18.88 -4.84 -11.27
C HIS A 308 18.32 -4.52 -9.87
N PHE A 309 18.22 -3.24 -9.51
CA PHE A 309 17.54 -2.83 -8.27
C PHE A 309 16.04 -3.16 -8.31
N VAL A 310 15.35 -2.75 -9.37
CA VAL A 310 13.92 -3.01 -9.56
C VAL A 310 13.63 -4.52 -9.66
N MET A 311 14.52 -5.29 -10.29
CA MET A 311 14.45 -6.74 -10.34
C MET A 311 14.43 -7.36 -8.95
N LYS A 312 15.23 -6.84 -8.01
CA LYS A 312 15.19 -7.30 -6.61
C LYS A 312 13.87 -6.96 -5.92
N LEU A 313 13.29 -5.79 -6.19
CA LEU A 313 11.96 -5.42 -5.67
C LEU A 313 10.87 -6.36 -6.21
N ARG A 314 10.95 -6.77 -7.48
CA ARG A 314 10.07 -7.76 -8.12
C ARG A 314 10.14 -9.16 -7.48
N MET A 315 11.19 -9.45 -6.71
CA MET A 315 11.47 -10.76 -6.12
C MET A 315 11.16 -10.85 -4.63
N VAL A 316 10.72 -9.77 -4.00
CA VAL A 316 10.32 -9.81 -2.58
C VAL A 316 9.11 -10.73 -2.43
N ARG A 317 9.13 -11.63 -1.44
CA ARG A 317 8.08 -12.60 -1.15
C ARG A 317 7.89 -12.77 0.36
N PHE A 318 6.66 -13.11 0.76
CA PHE A 318 6.35 -13.47 2.14
C PHE A 318 5.51 -14.72 2.19
N LEU A 319 5.75 -15.60 3.15
CA LEU A 319 4.88 -16.75 3.38
C LEU A 319 3.54 -16.25 3.92
N ARG A 320 2.46 -16.51 3.17
CA ARG A 320 1.09 -16.11 3.50
C ARG A 320 0.22 -17.36 3.67
N THR A 321 -0.94 -17.20 4.31
CA THR A 321 -1.94 -18.27 4.42
C THR A 321 -2.99 -18.08 3.32
N PRO A 322 -3.74 -19.13 2.94
CA PRO A 322 -4.85 -18.98 2.00
C PRO A 322 -5.87 -17.90 2.42
N GLU A 323 -6.12 -17.73 3.72
CA GLU A 323 -7.03 -16.68 4.21
C GLU A 323 -6.47 -15.26 3.99
N TYR A 324 -5.15 -15.08 4.03
CA TYR A 324 -4.52 -13.82 3.65
C TYR A 324 -4.67 -13.58 2.14
N ASP A 325 -4.47 -14.61 1.32
CA ASP A 325 -4.53 -14.51 -0.15
C ASP A 325 -5.95 -14.15 -0.65
N GLU A 326 -7.00 -14.50 0.11
CA GLU A 326 -8.36 -14.01 -0.17
C GLU A 326 -8.55 -12.53 0.14
N LEU A 327 -7.90 -12.01 1.19
CA LEU A 327 -7.98 -10.61 1.62
C LEU A 327 -7.07 -9.68 0.80
N PHE A 328 -5.96 -10.23 0.31
CA PHE A 328 -4.85 -9.55 -0.34
C PHE A 328 -4.34 -10.38 -1.53
N SER A 329 -5.14 -10.40 -2.61
CA SER A 329 -4.93 -11.30 -3.75
C SER A 329 -3.78 -10.92 -4.66
N GLY A 330 -3.19 -11.92 -5.34
CA GLY A 330 -2.19 -11.74 -6.39
C GLY A 330 -0.75 -11.60 -5.88
N ASP A 331 -0.47 -12.22 -4.73
CA ASP A 331 0.84 -12.22 -4.06
C ASP A 331 1.49 -10.83 -3.88
N PRO A 332 0.75 -9.83 -3.35
CA PRO A 332 1.22 -8.45 -3.30
C PRO A 332 2.26 -8.19 -2.21
N ILE A 333 3.12 -7.22 -2.48
CA ILE A 333 4.15 -6.72 -1.55
C ILE A 333 3.94 -5.24 -1.22
N TRP A 334 3.41 -4.48 -2.18
CA TRP A 334 3.41 -3.02 -2.18
C TRP A 334 4.80 -2.45 -1.93
N ALA A 335 5.76 -2.84 -2.76
CA ALA A 335 7.08 -2.22 -2.80
C ALA A 335 6.96 -0.84 -3.50
N THR A 336 6.14 0.03 -2.93
CA THR A 336 5.67 1.27 -3.53
C THR A 336 6.81 2.29 -3.61
N GLU A 337 7.02 2.81 -4.82
CA GLU A 337 7.95 3.88 -5.13
C GLU A 337 7.15 5.09 -5.63
N SER A 338 7.30 6.20 -4.92
CA SER A 338 6.76 7.51 -5.31
C SER A 338 7.74 8.21 -6.25
N ILE A 339 7.28 8.52 -7.46
CA ILE A 339 8.08 9.08 -8.55
C ILE A 339 7.57 10.48 -8.88
N ALA A 340 8.48 11.39 -9.25
CA ALA A 340 8.19 12.76 -9.69
C ALA A 340 7.61 13.66 -8.58
N GLY A 341 6.50 14.34 -8.84
CA GLY A 341 5.93 15.43 -8.02
C GLY A 341 6.61 16.77 -8.26
N MET A 342 6.20 17.78 -7.50
CA MET A 342 6.77 19.13 -7.51
C MET A 342 7.45 19.43 -6.17
N GLY A 343 8.41 20.34 -6.16
CA GLY A 343 8.99 20.92 -4.96
C GLY A 343 8.07 21.98 -4.37
N VAL A 344 8.20 22.26 -3.07
CA VAL A 344 7.53 23.43 -2.47
C VAL A 344 8.06 24.75 -3.04
N ASP A 345 9.22 24.72 -3.69
CA ASP A 345 9.85 25.86 -4.39
C ASP A 345 9.35 26.06 -5.83
N GLY A 346 8.41 25.21 -6.29
CA GLY A 346 7.81 25.28 -7.63
C GLY A 346 8.58 24.56 -8.74
N ARG A 347 9.80 24.07 -8.49
CA ARG A 347 10.52 23.23 -9.48
C ARG A 347 9.94 21.83 -9.50
N THR A 348 9.96 21.18 -10.66
CA THR A 348 9.62 19.74 -10.71
C THR A 348 10.64 18.91 -9.95
N LEU A 349 10.20 17.80 -9.33
CA LEU A 349 11.07 16.75 -8.80
C LEU A 349 11.24 15.58 -9.79
N VAL A 350 10.75 15.72 -11.02
CA VAL A 350 11.08 14.84 -12.15
C VAL A 350 12.57 14.93 -12.44
N THR A 351 13.19 13.76 -12.60
CA THR A 351 14.58 13.61 -13.02
C THR A 351 14.70 12.58 -14.14
N LYS A 352 15.90 12.39 -14.70
CA LYS A 352 16.13 11.31 -15.66
C LYS A 352 15.84 9.94 -15.05
N THR A 353 16.15 9.74 -13.77
CA THR A 353 15.86 8.48 -13.07
C THR A 353 14.36 8.22 -12.89
N SER A 354 13.50 9.26 -12.88
CA SER A 354 12.04 9.07 -12.96
C SER A 354 11.64 8.30 -14.23
N PHE A 355 12.27 8.62 -15.38
CA PHE A 355 12.06 7.89 -16.63
C PHE A 355 12.70 6.50 -16.59
N ARG A 356 13.92 6.35 -16.03
CA ARG A 356 14.59 5.03 -15.93
C ARG A 356 13.79 4.01 -15.13
N PHE A 357 13.11 4.44 -14.06
CA PHE A 357 12.22 3.57 -13.28
C PHE A 357 11.03 3.08 -14.12
N LEU A 358 10.35 4.00 -14.81
CA LEU A 358 9.26 3.64 -15.73
C LEU A 358 9.74 2.74 -16.87
N ASN A 359 10.96 2.98 -17.36
CA ASN A 359 11.59 2.20 -18.42
C ASN A 359 11.82 0.74 -18.03
N THR A 360 11.83 0.40 -16.74
CA THR A 360 11.91 -1.00 -16.29
C THR A 360 10.72 -1.85 -16.76
N LEU A 361 9.59 -1.22 -17.10
CA LEU A 361 8.43 -1.88 -17.70
C LEU A 361 8.60 -2.17 -19.19
N TYR A 362 9.66 -1.64 -19.82
CA TYR A 362 10.08 -1.99 -21.19
C TYR A 362 11.32 -2.88 -21.18
N THR A 363 12.35 -2.58 -20.39
CA THR A 363 13.59 -3.37 -20.32
C THR A 363 13.36 -4.79 -19.78
N MET A 364 12.45 -4.94 -18.81
CA MET A 364 12.09 -6.22 -18.21
C MET A 364 10.60 -6.57 -18.39
N GLY A 365 9.86 -5.79 -19.19
CA GLY A 365 8.43 -5.98 -19.39
C GLY A 365 7.55 -5.61 -18.18
N PRO A 366 6.22 -5.68 -18.35
CA PRO A 366 5.25 -5.29 -17.31
C PRO A 366 5.40 -6.09 -16.02
N SER A 367 5.25 -5.42 -14.88
CA SER A 367 5.32 -6.08 -13.58
C SER A 367 4.44 -5.38 -12.56
N PRO A 368 3.82 -6.13 -11.63
CA PRO A 368 3.02 -5.53 -10.58
C PRO A 368 3.84 -4.82 -9.49
N GLU A 369 5.09 -5.23 -9.33
CA GLU A 369 6.02 -4.67 -8.34
C GLU A 369 7.28 -4.16 -9.05
N PRO A 370 7.99 -3.14 -8.53
CA PRO A 370 7.52 -2.24 -7.48
C PRO A 370 6.22 -1.54 -7.90
N ASN A 371 5.37 -1.24 -6.93
CA ASN A 371 4.14 -0.48 -7.15
C ASN A 371 4.46 0.98 -7.47
N MET A 372 4.80 1.27 -8.73
CA MET A 372 5.23 2.60 -9.16
C MET A 372 4.07 3.58 -9.17
N THR A 373 4.26 4.68 -8.44
CA THR A 373 3.24 5.68 -8.14
C THR A 373 3.71 7.04 -8.59
N ILE A 374 3.03 7.60 -9.58
CA ILE A 374 3.33 8.93 -10.08
C ILE A 374 2.67 9.97 -9.18
N LEU A 375 3.46 10.84 -8.58
CA LEU A 375 2.96 12.03 -7.89
C LEU A 375 2.61 13.08 -8.96
N TRP A 376 1.34 13.13 -9.32
CA TRP A 376 0.82 13.93 -10.42
C TRP A 376 0.58 15.38 -10.00
N SER A 377 1.02 16.31 -10.84
CA SER A 377 0.70 17.72 -10.73
C SER A 377 0.38 18.24 -12.12
N GLU A 378 -0.54 19.20 -12.21
CA GLU A 378 -0.81 19.94 -13.44
C GLU A 378 0.44 20.64 -13.97
N GLN A 379 1.41 20.93 -13.10
CA GLN A 379 2.67 21.60 -13.43
C GLN A 379 3.81 20.64 -13.79
N LEU A 380 3.57 19.33 -13.85
CA LEU A 380 4.59 18.38 -14.32
C LEU A 380 5.02 18.69 -15.77
N PRO A 381 6.29 18.48 -16.12
CA PRO A 381 6.77 18.61 -17.50
C PRO A 381 5.96 17.76 -18.46
N SER A 382 5.58 18.33 -19.62
CA SER A 382 4.73 17.66 -20.60
C SER A 382 5.35 16.35 -21.12
N GLY A 383 6.67 16.33 -21.33
CA GLY A 383 7.40 15.12 -21.73
C GLY A 383 7.21 13.96 -20.74
N PHE A 384 7.23 14.25 -19.43
CA PHE A 384 7.00 13.24 -18.41
C PHE A 384 5.53 12.83 -18.31
N LYS A 385 4.58 13.77 -18.39
CA LYS A 385 3.13 13.46 -18.41
C LYS A 385 2.77 12.53 -19.56
N GLU A 386 3.27 12.83 -20.77
CA GLU A 386 3.06 12.01 -21.95
C GLU A 386 3.71 10.64 -21.82
N PHE A 387 4.94 10.55 -21.29
CA PHE A 387 5.63 9.28 -21.11
C PHE A 387 4.95 8.40 -20.05
N ALA A 388 4.54 8.94 -18.91
CA ALA A 388 3.77 8.19 -17.92
C ALA A 388 2.45 7.67 -18.51
N SER A 389 1.73 8.52 -19.26
CA SER A 389 0.51 8.12 -19.97
C SER A 389 0.79 7.00 -20.97
N LYS A 390 1.88 7.09 -21.75
CA LYS A 390 2.32 6.05 -22.68
C LYS A 390 2.55 4.72 -21.97
N VAL A 391 3.27 4.73 -20.85
CA VAL A 391 3.54 3.53 -20.05
C VAL A 391 2.23 2.92 -19.53
N SER A 392 1.28 3.71 -19.06
CA SER A 392 -0.05 3.21 -18.66
C SER A 392 -0.81 2.59 -19.83
N ILE A 393 -0.75 3.19 -21.03
CA ILE A 393 -1.38 2.64 -22.24
C ILE A 393 -0.75 1.29 -22.60
N ASP A 394 0.57 1.19 -22.54
CA ASP A 394 1.30 0.00 -22.96
C ASP A 394 1.23 -1.14 -21.94
N THR A 395 1.17 -0.84 -20.64
CA THR A 395 1.44 -1.85 -19.60
C THR A 395 0.39 -1.94 -18.49
N SER A 396 -0.47 -0.93 -18.32
CA SER A 396 -1.44 -0.85 -17.23
C SER A 396 -0.84 -1.10 -15.83
N SER A 397 0.43 -0.73 -15.63
CA SER A 397 1.18 -1.05 -14.39
C SER A 397 1.33 0.11 -13.41
N LEU A 398 1.01 1.34 -13.83
CA LEU A 398 1.18 2.55 -13.00
C LEU A 398 -0.10 2.94 -12.25
N GLN A 399 0.08 3.63 -11.13
CA GLN A 399 -0.95 4.45 -10.49
C GLN A 399 -0.49 5.89 -10.35
N TYR A 400 -1.45 6.78 -10.12
CA TYR A 400 -1.26 8.22 -10.04
C TYR A 400 -1.90 8.75 -8.78
N GLU A 401 -1.24 9.68 -8.09
CA GLU A 401 -1.78 10.32 -6.89
C GLU A 401 -1.51 11.82 -6.91
N ASN A 402 -2.43 12.59 -6.34
CA ASN A 402 -2.48 14.04 -6.48
C ASN A 402 -1.43 14.76 -5.61
N ASP A 403 -0.33 15.18 -6.23
CA ASP A 403 0.70 15.98 -5.57
C ASP A 403 0.23 17.40 -5.30
N ASP A 404 -0.60 17.99 -6.16
CA ASP A 404 -1.15 19.33 -5.95
C ASP A 404 -2.09 19.40 -4.75
N LEU A 405 -2.66 18.26 -4.33
CA LEU A 405 -3.43 18.12 -3.09
C LEU A 405 -2.51 17.80 -1.89
N MET A 406 -1.70 16.74 -1.99
CA MET A 406 -0.99 16.20 -0.83
C MET A 406 0.22 17.03 -0.40
N ARG A 407 1.01 17.58 -1.34
CA ARG A 407 2.18 18.40 -1.00
C ARG A 407 1.79 19.67 -0.24
N PRO A 408 0.75 20.43 -0.65
CA PRO A 408 0.26 21.54 0.16
C PRO A 408 -0.32 21.12 1.51
N ASP A 409 -1.04 19.98 1.59
CA ASP A 409 -1.59 19.49 2.85
C ASP A 409 -0.52 19.19 3.90
N PHE A 410 0.60 18.60 3.47
CA PHE A 410 1.77 18.40 4.34
C PHE A 410 2.68 19.62 4.47
N ASN A 411 2.55 20.60 3.57
CA ASN A 411 3.55 21.62 3.29
C ASN A 411 4.96 21.00 3.16
N ASN A 412 5.06 19.90 2.41
CA ASN A 412 6.26 19.09 2.30
C ASN A 412 6.35 18.38 0.95
N ASP A 413 7.54 18.33 0.37
CA ASP A 413 7.85 17.74 -0.93
C ASP A 413 8.67 16.44 -0.85
N ASP A 414 8.82 15.86 0.35
CA ASP A 414 9.51 14.59 0.61
C ASP A 414 8.60 13.62 1.39
N TYR A 415 7.32 13.61 1.03
CA TYR A 415 6.40 12.54 1.39
C TYR A 415 6.45 11.41 0.35
N ALA A 416 6.10 10.21 0.78
CA ALA A 416 5.95 9.02 -0.05
C ALA A 416 4.62 8.32 0.26
N ILE A 417 4.23 7.40 -0.62
CA ILE A 417 3.02 6.60 -0.48
C ILE A 417 3.35 5.24 0.14
N ALA A 418 2.70 4.91 1.25
CA ALA A 418 2.73 3.58 1.83
C ALA A 418 1.53 2.74 1.39
N CYS A 419 1.79 1.47 1.09
CA CYS A 419 0.81 0.54 0.54
C CYS A 419 0.22 1.05 -0.77
N CYS A 420 -1.02 1.53 -0.75
CA CYS A 420 -1.77 1.93 -1.93
C CYS A 420 -1.81 3.45 -2.12
N VAL A 421 -2.28 4.18 -1.11
CA VAL A 421 -2.76 5.57 -1.24
C VAL A 421 -2.50 6.41 0.02
N SER A 422 -1.63 5.92 0.92
CA SER A 422 -1.53 6.46 2.28
C SER A 422 -0.25 7.25 2.44
N PRO A 423 -0.31 8.59 2.32
CA PRO A 423 0.90 9.39 2.32
C PRO A 423 1.52 9.50 3.72
N MET A 424 2.84 9.58 3.76
CA MET A 424 3.63 9.88 4.96
C MET A 424 4.87 10.70 4.60
N ILE A 425 5.24 11.65 5.45
CA ILE A 425 6.55 12.30 5.35
C ILE A 425 7.64 11.29 5.70
N VAL A 426 8.57 11.06 4.77
CA VAL A 426 9.54 9.96 4.85
C VAL A 426 10.45 10.12 6.08
N GLY A 427 10.58 9.05 6.88
CA GLY A 427 11.39 9.04 8.10
C GLY A 427 10.82 9.86 9.27
N LYS A 428 9.64 10.47 9.12
CA LYS A 428 9.02 11.34 10.14
C LYS A 428 7.60 10.92 10.55
N GLN A 429 6.97 10.04 9.77
CA GLN A 429 5.61 9.61 9.98
C GLN A 429 5.42 8.13 9.62
N MET A 430 4.51 7.45 10.30
CA MET A 430 4.01 6.12 9.95
C MET A 430 2.51 6.01 10.17
N GLN A 431 1.88 4.93 9.70
CA GLN A 431 0.50 4.62 10.07
C GLN A 431 0.38 3.30 10.83
N PHE A 432 -0.48 3.29 11.83
CA PHE A 432 -1.05 2.09 12.41
C PHE A 432 -2.15 1.56 11.50
N PHE A 433 -1.80 0.55 10.71
CA PHE A 433 -2.68 -0.05 9.72
C PHE A 433 -3.91 -0.69 10.35
N GLY A 434 -5.11 -0.30 9.91
CA GLY A 434 -6.36 -0.88 10.41
C GLY A 434 -7.10 -1.82 9.46
N ALA A 435 -6.59 -2.10 8.26
CA ALA A 435 -7.37 -2.74 7.19
C ALA A 435 -8.66 -1.94 6.85
N ARG A 436 -9.85 -2.50 7.01
CA ARG A 436 -11.13 -1.82 6.76
C ARG A 436 -12.31 -2.46 7.48
N ALA A 437 -13.36 -1.68 7.77
CA ALA A 437 -14.66 -2.13 8.27
C ALA A 437 -15.72 -2.18 7.16
N ASN A 438 -16.72 -3.05 7.30
CA ASN A 438 -17.78 -3.27 6.31
C ASN A 438 -18.98 -2.34 6.56
N LEU A 439 -19.05 -1.24 5.81
CA LEU A 439 -20.11 -0.24 5.95
C LEU A 439 -21.45 -0.75 5.43
N ALA A 440 -21.46 -1.53 4.34
CA ALA A 440 -22.67 -2.11 3.77
C ALA A 440 -23.38 -3.09 4.72
N LYS A 441 -22.63 -3.96 5.40
CA LYS A 441 -23.21 -4.85 6.43
C LYS A 441 -23.69 -4.08 7.66
N THR A 442 -23.03 -2.97 8.00
CA THR A 442 -23.49 -2.09 9.09
C THR A 442 -24.86 -1.49 8.79
N LEU A 443 -25.16 -1.16 7.54
CA LEU A 443 -26.51 -0.77 7.09
C LEU A 443 -27.53 -1.91 7.29
N LEU A 444 -27.17 -3.16 6.97
CA LEU A 444 -28.07 -4.29 7.22
C LEU A 444 -28.32 -4.50 8.72
N TYR A 445 -27.31 -4.30 9.56
CA TYR A 445 -27.48 -4.39 11.01
C TYR A 445 -28.41 -3.29 11.55
N ALA A 446 -28.36 -2.10 10.97
CA ALA A 446 -29.28 -1.01 11.29
C ALA A 446 -30.74 -1.37 10.97
N ILE A 447 -30.98 -2.09 9.87
CA ILE A 447 -32.32 -2.57 9.49
C ILE A 447 -32.76 -3.73 10.40
N ASN A 448 -31.84 -4.65 10.70
CA ASN A 448 -32.10 -5.92 11.38
C ASN A 448 -31.87 -5.90 12.90
N GLY A 449 -31.75 -4.73 13.54
CA GLY A 449 -31.61 -4.63 14.99
C GLY A 449 -30.33 -5.25 15.55
N GLY A 450 -29.25 -5.25 14.75
CA GLY A 450 -27.94 -5.79 15.12
C GLY A 450 -27.79 -7.31 14.95
N VAL A 451 -28.80 -8.00 14.43
CA VAL A 451 -28.73 -9.41 14.05
C VAL A 451 -28.09 -9.55 12.67
N ASP A 452 -27.12 -10.45 12.54
CA ASP A 452 -26.49 -10.75 11.26
C ASP A 452 -27.43 -11.52 10.33
N GLU A 453 -27.59 -11.02 9.10
CA GLU A 453 -28.54 -11.50 8.11
C GLU A 453 -28.23 -12.90 7.56
N LYS A 454 -26.99 -13.39 7.75
CA LYS A 454 -26.56 -14.71 7.31
C LYS A 454 -26.41 -15.69 8.45
N LEU A 455 -25.79 -15.26 9.55
CA LEU A 455 -25.49 -16.11 10.70
C LEU A 455 -26.64 -16.20 11.70
N LYS A 456 -27.68 -15.35 11.57
CA LYS A 456 -28.80 -15.24 12.52
C LYS A 456 -28.32 -15.07 13.98
N MET A 457 -27.21 -14.36 14.15
CA MET A 457 -26.56 -14.13 15.45
C MET A 457 -26.64 -12.67 15.82
N GLN A 458 -26.89 -12.36 17.10
CA GLN A 458 -26.72 -11.01 17.61
C GLN A 458 -25.23 -10.64 17.58
N VAL A 459 -24.86 -9.68 16.73
CA VAL A 459 -23.47 -9.19 16.60
C VAL A 459 -23.38 -7.75 17.06
N GLY A 460 -24.23 -6.88 16.51
CA GLY A 460 -24.36 -5.50 16.96
C GLY A 460 -25.18 -5.36 18.24
N PRO A 461 -25.35 -4.14 18.76
CA PRO A 461 -26.22 -3.87 19.89
C PRO A 461 -27.64 -4.35 19.61
N LYS A 462 -28.32 -4.89 20.62
CA LYS A 462 -29.69 -5.39 20.49
C LYS A 462 -30.65 -4.20 20.43
N GLU A 463 -31.26 -4.01 19.27
CA GLU A 463 -32.31 -3.03 19.03
C GLU A 463 -33.53 -3.68 18.40
N ALA A 464 -34.67 -2.98 18.42
CA ALA A 464 -35.83 -3.43 17.65
C ALA A 464 -35.53 -3.28 16.14
N PRO A 465 -35.77 -4.32 15.31
CA PRO A 465 -35.58 -4.20 13.87
C PRO A 465 -36.63 -3.26 13.24
N ILE A 466 -36.35 -2.76 12.04
CA ILE A 466 -37.32 -2.02 11.26
C ILE A 466 -38.32 -3.02 10.67
N THR A 467 -39.59 -2.89 11.07
CA THR A 467 -40.68 -3.81 10.70
C THR A 467 -41.60 -3.30 9.60
N ASP A 468 -41.37 -2.07 9.10
CA ASP A 468 -42.20 -1.47 8.05
C ASP A 468 -42.11 -2.30 6.75
N GLU A 469 -43.19 -2.34 5.96
CA GLU A 469 -43.18 -3.06 4.68
C GLU A 469 -42.20 -2.42 3.67
N TYR A 470 -42.21 -1.09 3.63
CA TYR A 470 -41.31 -0.27 2.81
C TYR A 470 -40.34 0.48 3.72
N LEU A 471 -39.06 0.52 3.34
CA LEU A 471 -38.04 1.26 4.08
C LEU A 471 -38.24 2.77 3.92
N ASP A 472 -38.14 3.48 5.03
CA ASP A 472 -38.09 4.94 5.10
C ASP A 472 -36.65 5.43 5.26
N PHE A 473 -36.26 6.43 4.47
CA PHE A 473 -34.88 6.93 4.44
C PHE A 473 -34.44 7.48 5.79
N ASP A 474 -35.22 8.37 6.40
CA ASP A 474 -34.83 9.05 7.64
C ASP A 474 -34.70 8.05 8.80
N LYS A 475 -35.62 7.08 8.88
CA LYS A 475 -35.58 6.01 9.88
C LYS A 475 -34.36 5.11 9.72
N VAL A 476 -34.07 4.67 8.48
CA VAL A 476 -32.90 3.81 8.20
C VAL A 476 -31.60 4.57 8.45
N PHE A 477 -31.51 5.81 7.99
CA PHE A 477 -30.32 6.63 8.09
C PHE A 477 -29.97 6.98 9.55
N ALA A 478 -30.98 7.31 10.37
CA ALA A 478 -30.78 7.54 11.81
C ALA A 478 -30.27 6.27 12.53
N ARG A 479 -30.78 5.09 12.18
CA ARG A 479 -30.29 3.81 12.71
C ARG A 479 -28.87 3.52 12.23
N LEU A 480 -28.57 3.74 10.96
CA LEU A 480 -27.21 3.58 10.43
C LEU A 480 -26.22 4.49 11.18
N ASP A 481 -26.57 5.74 11.46
CA ASP A 481 -25.73 6.65 12.25
C ASP A 481 -25.41 6.06 13.64
N HIS A 482 -26.40 5.50 14.33
CA HIS A 482 -26.21 4.81 15.61
C HIS A 482 -25.28 3.59 15.49
N PHE A 483 -25.51 2.73 14.49
CA PHE A 483 -24.67 1.55 14.27
C PHE A 483 -23.24 1.92 13.83
N MET A 484 -23.03 3.07 13.19
CA MET A 484 -21.69 3.59 12.90
C MET A 484 -20.95 4.03 14.17
N ASP A 485 -21.63 4.50 15.22
CA ASP A 485 -20.98 4.78 16.52
C ASP A 485 -20.47 3.49 17.17
N TRP A 486 -21.30 2.44 17.12
CA TRP A 486 -20.89 1.11 17.58
C TRP A 486 -19.72 0.57 16.76
N LEU A 487 -19.80 0.65 15.43
CA LEU A 487 -18.76 0.18 14.52
C LEU A 487 -17.43 0.88 14.81
N ALA A 488 -17.43 2.21 14.90
CA ALA A 488 -16.25 3.01 15.23
C ALA A 488 -15.63 2.57 16.57
N LYS A 489 -16.45 2.37 17.61
CA LYS A 489 -15.98 1.92 18.92
C LYS A 489 -15.32 0.54 18.86
N GLN A 490 -15.99 -0.44 18.25
CA GLN A 490 -15.44 -1.79 18.14
C GLN A 490 -14.17 -1.81 17.31
N TYR A 491 -14.12 -1.02 16.24
CA TYR A 491 -12.99 -0.95 15.34
C TYR A 491 -11.76 -0.33 16.02
N VAL A 492 -11.87 0.87 16.60
CA VAL A 492 -10.77 1.52 17.31
C VAL A 492 -10.32 0.69 18.53
N THR A 493 -11.24 0.03 19.24
CA THR A 493 -10.88 -0.86 20.35
C THR A 493 -10.03 -2.05 19.87
N ALA A 494 -10.40 -2.68 18.76
CA ALA A 494 -9.61 -3.75 18.17
C ALA A 494 -8.22 -3.25 17.73
N LEU A 495 -8.14 -2.09 17.08
CA LEU A 495 -6.86 -1.52 16.63
C LEU A 495 -5.95 -1.14 17.81
N ASN A 496 -6.49 -0.60 18.90
CA ASN A 496 -5.73 -0.33 20.11
C ASN A 496 -5.07 -1.60 20.66
N ALA A 497 -5.82 -2.72 20.71
CA ALA A 497 -5.29 -4.01 21.12
C ALA A 497 -4.19 -4.50 20.16
N ILE A 498 -4.43 -4.40 18.85
CA ILE A 498 -3.48 -4.83 17.81
C ILE A 498 -2.17 -4.06 17.92
N HIS A 499 -2.21 -2.73 17.89
CA HIS A 499 -0.98 -1.95 17.79
C HIS A 499 -0.17 -1.93 19.09
N TYR A 500 -0.84 -2.05 20.24
CA TYR A 500 -0.16 -2.30 21.51
C TYR A 500 0.63 -3.62 21.47
N MET A 501 -0.01 -4.70 20.99
CA MET A 501 0.64 -6.02 20.91
C MET A 501 1.70 -6.08 19.83
N HIS A 502 1.55 -5.33 18.74
CA HIS A 502 2.53 -5.29 17.66
C HIS A 502 3.80 -4.55 18.09
N ASP A 503 3.68 -3.39 18.75
CA ASP A 503 4.84 -2.69 19.33
C ASP A 503 5.55 -3.59 20.35
N LYS A 504 4.80 -4.35 21.16
CA LYS A 504 5.39 -5.21 22.20
C LYS A 504 6.08 -6.46 21.65
N TYR A 505 5.53 -7.09 20.63
CA TYR A 505 5.96 -8.43 20.19
C TYR A 505 6.59 -8.48 18.80
N SER A 506 6.47 -7.43 17.99
CA SER A 506 7.04 -7.39 16.64
C SER A 506 7.41 -5.97 16.22
N TYR A 507 8.07 -5.21 17.11
CA TYR A 507 8.57 -3.88 16.79
C TYR A 507 9.51 -3.90 15.59
N GLU A 508 9.27 -3.01 14.63
CA GLU A 508 9.95 -2.96 13.33
C GLU A 508 11.32 -2.26 13.40
N ALA A 509 12.20 -2.74 14.29
CA ALA A 509 13.43 -2.06 14.68
C ALA A 509 14.28 -1.52 13.51
N SER A 510 14.48 -2.31 12.44
CA SER A 510 15.28 -1.90 11.28
C SER A 510 14.66 -0.76 10.47
N LEU A 511 13.33 -0.72 10.33
CA LEU A 511 12.62 0.36 9.64
C LEU A 511 12.60 1.62 10.50
N MET A 512 12.31 1.44 11.80
CA MET A 512 12.22 2.54 12.77
C MET A 512 13.58 3.18 13.04
N ALA A 513 14.68 2.43 12.84
CA ALA A 513 16.03 2.97 12.95
C ALA A 513 16.35 4.00 11.86
N LEU A 514 15.57 3.99 10.79
CA LEU A 514 15.69 4.92 9.67
C LEU A 514 14.61 6.00 9.72
N HIS A 515 14.12 6.29 10.93
CA HIS A 515 13.25 7.43 11.24
C HIS A 515 13.91 8.36 12.26
N ASP A 516 13.33 9.54 12.45
CA ASP A 516 13.66 10.44 13.55
C ASP A 516 13.25 9.86 14.90
N ARG A 517 13.70 10.48 16.00
CA ARG A 517 13.40 10.03 17.38
C ARG A 517 11.90 9.95 17.64
N ASP A 518 11.21 11.03 17.28
CA ASP A 518 9.79 11.21 17.47
C ASP A 518 9.13 11.24 16.10
N ILE A 519 8.16 10.37 15.90
CA ILE A 519 7.43 10.27 14.65
C ILE A 519 5.95 10.49 14.87
N ILE A 520 5.30 11.02 13.85
CA ILE A 520 3.86 11.11 13.79
C ILE A 520 3.31 9.71 13.54
N ARG A 521 2.24 9.35 14.27
CA ARG A 521 1.49 8.12 14.06
C ARG A 521 0.04 8.46 13.79
N THR A 522 -0.53 7.88 12.75
CA THR A 522 -1.98 7.92 12.50
C THR A 522 -2.59 6.55 12.75
N MET A 523 -3.84 6.49 13.18
CA MET A 523 -4.64 5.27 13.31
C MET A 523 -5.53 5.16 12.07
N ALA A 524 -5.11 4.35 11.10
CA ALA A 524 -5.72 4.29 9.77
C ALA A 524 -6.93 3.34 9.74
N CYS A 525 -8.14 3.89 9.78
CA CYS A 525 -9.40 3.15 9.75
C CYS A 525 -9.99 3.12 8.33
N GLY A 526 -9.94 1.98 7.64
CA GLY A 526 -10.54 1.87 6.31
C GLY A 526 -12.05 1.64 6.34
N ILE A 527 -12.76 2.07 5.29
CA ILE A 527 -14.15 1.69 5.02
C ILE A 527 -14.27 0.90 3.72
N ALA A 528 -15.14 -0.11 3.72
CA ALA A 528 -15.46 -0.96 2.57
C ALA A 528 -16.95 -0.93 2.24
N GLY A 529 -17.27 -1.02 0.95
CA GLY A 529 -18.66 -1.04 0.47
C GLY A 529 -19.33 0.34 0.50
N LEU A 530 -18.56 1.42 0.32
CA LEU A 530 -19.08 2.79 0.30
C LEU A 530 -20.19 2.96 -0.74
N SER A 531 -19.92 2.59 -2.01
CA SER A 531 -20.91 2.69 -3.09
C SER A 531 -22.13 1.82 -2.86
N VAL A 532 -21.98 0.62 -2.27
CA VAL A 532 -23.11 -0.23 -1.89
C VAL A 532 -23.99 0.46 -0.84
N ALA A 533 -23.40 1.07 0.18
CA ALA A 533 -24.13 1.79 1.21
C ALA A 533 -24.81 3.05 0.66
N ALA A 534 -24.09 3.84 -0.15
CA ALA A 534 -24.63 5.06 -0.78
C ALA A 534 -25.78 4.75 -1.75
N ASP A 535 -25.61 3.77 -2.63
CA ASP A 535 -26.65 3.34 -3.57
C ASP A 535 -27.84 2.71 -2.85
N SER A 536 -27.62 2.03 -1.72
CA SER A 536 -28.71 1.45 -0.92
C SER A 536 -29.57 2.55 -0.28
N LEU A 537 -28.93 3.58 0.26
CA LEU A 537 -29.61 4.76 0.78
C LEU A 537 -30.31 5.55 -0.33
N SER A 538 -29.70 5.64 -1.51
CA SER A 538 -30.30 6.26 -2.69
C SER A 538 -31.56 5.51 -3.15
N ALA A 539 -31.51 4.18 -3.23
CA ALA A 539 -32.68 3.35 -3.56
C ALA A 539 -33.82 3.55 -2.57
N ILE A 540 -33.53 3.58 -1.27
CA ILE A 540 -34.53 3.84 -0.22
C ILE A 540 -35.13 5.26 -0.35
N LYS A 541 -34.33 6.25 -0.75
CA LYS A 541 -34.75 7.65 -0.81
C LYS A 541 -35.55 7.99 -2.08
N TYR A 542 -35.19 7.41 -3.21
CA TYR A 542 -35.70 7.83 -4.53
C TYR A 542 -36.52 6.75 -5.25
N ALA A 543 -36.54 5.52 -4.76
CA ALA A 543 -37.42 4.44 -5.19
C ALA A 543 -38.22 3.90 -4.01
N LYS A 544 -39.02 2.84 -4.23
CA LYS A 544 -39.74 2.14 -3.16
C LYS A 544 -39.08 0.81 -2.88
N VAL A 545 -38.42 0.69 -1.73
CA VAL A 545 -37.72 -0.55 -1.33
C VAL A 545 -38.57 -1.33 -0.33
N LYS A 546 -39.14 -2.45 -0.78
CA LYS A 546 -39.89 -3.39 0.04
C LYS A 546 -38.95 -4.43 0.65
N THR A 547 -39.07 -4.64 1.95
CA THR A 547 -38.29 -5.67 2.67
C THR A 547 -38.93 -7.05 2.53
N ILE A 548 -38.14 -8.07 2.22
CA ILE A 548 -38.54 -9.48 2.26
C ILE A 548 -37.93 -10.11 3.51
N ARG A 549 -38.79 -10.66 4.37
CA ARG A 549 -38.40 -11.19 5.67
C ARG A 549 -38.55 -12.71 5.74
N ASP A 550 -37.71 -13.34 6.53
CA ASP A 550 -37.84 -14.75 6.87
C ASP A 550 -38.84 -14.98 8.02
N GLU A 551 -38.97 -16.23 8.49
CA GLU A 551 -39.87 -16.60 9.59
C GLU A 551 -39.55 -15.90 10.93
N ASP A 552 -38.33 -15.41 11.12
CA ASP A 552 -37.87 -14.71 12.33
C ASP A 552 -38.09 -13.18 12.23
N GLY A 553 -38.63 -12.70 11.11
CA GLY A 553 -38.83 -11.28 10.84
C GLY A 553 -37.55 -10.54 10.41
N LEU A 554 -36.48 -11.26 10.07
CA LEU A 554 -35.21 -10.70 9.63
C LEU A 554 -35.29 -10.31 8.15
N ALA A 555 -34.90 -9.09 7.78
CA ALA A 555 -34.83 -8.71 6.37
C ALA A 555 -33.65 -9.43 5.70
N VAL A 556 -33.98 -10.33 4.76
CA VAL A 556 -33.04 -11.20 4.04
C VAL A 556 -32.99 -10.90 2.54
N ASP A 557 -33.98 -10.18 2.01
CA ASP A 557 -33.99 -9.69 0.63
C ASP A 557 -34.78 -8.37 0.49
N PHE A 558 -34.67 -7.71 -0.66
CA PHE A 558 -35.33 -6.44 -0.96
C PHE A 558 -35.87 -6.44 -2.39
N GLU A 559 -37.09 -5.91 -2.58
CA GLU A 559 -37.70 -5.65 -3.88
C GLU A 559 -37.74 -4.14 -4.11
N ILE A 560 -37.26 -3.69 -5.26
CA ILE A 560 -37.15 -2.26 -5.60
C ILE A 560 -38.17 -1.95 -6.70
N GLU A 561 -39.10 -1.04 -6.42
CA GLU A 561 -40.04 -0.49 -7.39
C GLU A 561 -39.60 0.95 -7.76
N GLY A 562 -39.16 1.14 -9.00
CA GLY A 562 -38.67 2.41 -9.54
C GLY A 562 -37.15 2.46 -9.74
N GLU A 563 -36.71 3.39 -10.59
CA GLU A 563 -35.29 3.70 -10.81
C GLU A 563 -34.76 4.61 -9.71
N TYR A 564 -33.47 4.51 -9.40
CA TYR A 564 -32.81 5.37 -8.42
C TYR A 564 -31.40 5.80 -8.89
N PRO A 565 -30.89 6.96 -8.44
CA PRO A 565 -29.54 7.42 -8.81
C PRO A 565 -28.44 6.52 -8.23
N GLN A 566 -27.44 6.17 -9.04
CA GLN A 566 -26.31 5.33 -8.65
C GLN A 566 -25.00 6.12 -8.68
N PHE A 567 -24.16 5.94 -7.66
CA PHE A 567 -22.86 6.60 -7.52
C PHE A 567 -21.96 6.35 -8.73
N GLY A 568 -21.21 7.36 -9.17
CA GLY A 568 -20.32 7.25 -10.35
C GLY A 568 -20.88 7.86 -11.65
N ASN A 569 -21.99 8.59 -11.57
CA ASN A 569 -22.66 9.18 -12.73
C ASN A 569 -22.79 10.70 -12.66
N ASN A 570 -21.98 11.34 -11.81
CA ASN A 570 -22.03 12.77 -11.46
C ASN A 570 -23.46 13.23 -11.13
N ASP A 571 -24.14 12.50 -10.25
CA ASP A 571 -25.47 12.85 -9.77
C ASP A 571 -25.40 13.20 -8.27
N PRO A 572 -25.50 14.49 -7.91
CA PRO A 572 -25.38 14.94 -6.52
C PRO A 572 -26.31 14.20 -5.55
N ARG A 573 -27.47 13.72 -6.01
CA ARG A 573 -28.45 13.04 -5.16
C ARG A 573 -27.91 11.80 -4.44
N VAL A 574 -26.92 11.12 -5.02
CA VAL A 574 -26.24 9.94 -4.47
C VAL A 574 -24.77 10.21 -4.16
N ASP A 575 -24.10 11.07 -4.93
CA ASP A 575 -22.74 11.49 -4.62
C ASP A 575 -22.67 12.15 -3.24
N ASP A 576 -23.63 13.03 -2.90
CA ASP A 576 -23.67 13.72 -1.60
C ASP A 576 -23.92 12.73 -0.44
N ILE A 577 -24.61 11.61 -0.70
CA ILE A 577 -24.79 10.53 0.29
C ILE A 577 -23.44 9.85 0.55
N ALA A 578 -22.67 9.54 -0.51
CA ALA A 578 -21.35 8.95 -0.37
C ALA A 578 -20.39 9.88 0.38
N VAL A 579 -20.40 11.18 0.07
CA VAL A 579 -19.64 12.21 0.78
C VAL A 579 -20.02 12.24 2.26
N ASP A 580 -21.32 12.31 2.58
CA ASP A 580 -21.78 12.34 3.97
C ASP A 580 -21.32 11.11 4.77
N LEU A 581 -21.40 9.90 4.19
CA LEU A 581 -20.94 8.68 4.87
C LEU A 581 -19.44 8.73 5.21
N VAL A 582 -18.61 9.25 4.30
CA VAL A 582 -17.17 9.45 4.53
C VAL A 582 -16.94 10.43 5.68
N GLU A 583 -17.59 11.60 5.65
CA GLU A 583 -17.44 12.60 6.72
C GLU A 583 -17.91 12.08 8.08
N ARG A 584 -19.06 11.41 8.08
CA ARG A 584 -19.76 10.97 9.28
C ARG A 584 -18.98 9.90 10.02
N PHE A 585 -18.43 8.91 9.30
CA PHE A 585 -17.61 7.88 9.96
C PHE A 585 -16.29 8.46 10.48
N MET A 586 -15.64 9.37 9.73
CA MET A 586 -14.44 10.08 10.19
C MET A 586 -14.71 10.87 11.49
N LYS A 587 -15.79 11.66 11.54
CA LYS A 587 -16.21 12.43 12.73
C LYS A 587 -16.50 11.53 13.94
N LYS A 588 -16.87 10.26 13.75
CA LYS A 588 -17.10 9.29 14.82
C LYS A 588 -15.78 8.72 15.36
N ILE A 589 -14.88 8.26 14.49
CA ILE A 589 -13.59 7.71 14.92
C ILE A 589 -12.68 8.77 15.56
N GLN A 590 -12.78 10.04 15.13
CA GLN A 590 -11.98 11.16 15.67
C GLN A 590 -12.21 11.40 17.18
N LYS A 591 -13.38 11.02 17.71
CA LYS A 591 -13.74 11.22 19.13
C LYS A 591 -13.15 10.15 20.05
N LEU A 592 -12.59 9.07 19.50
CA LEU A 592 -12.16 7.90 20.25
C LEU A 592 -10.69 7.98 20.63
N LYS A 593 -10.36 7.52 21.85
CA LYS A 593 -8.97 7.44 22.31
C LYS A 593 -8.23 6.32 21.60
N THR A 594 -7.02 6.63 21.12
CA THR A 594 -6.17 5.70 20.39
C THR A 594 -4.88 5.39 21.16
N TYR A 595 -4.37 4.18 20.98
CA TYR A 595 -3.07 3.77 21.49
C TYR A 595 -1.97 4.72 20.98
N ARG A 596 -1.07 5.12 21.89
CA ARG A 596 0.00 6.10 21.64
C ARG A 596 -0.48 7.44 21.06
N ASN A 597 -1.74 7.82 21.33
CA ASN A 597 -2.36 9.03 20.81
C ASN A 597 -2.25 9.15 19.28
N ALA A 598 -2.25 8.02 18.57
CA ALA A 598 -2.18 8.00 17.11
C ALA A 598 -3.40 8.74 16.54
N ILE A 599 -3.17 9.72 15.66
CA ILE A 599 -4.23 10.59 15.12
C ILE A 599 -5.16 9.74 14.26
N PRO A 600 -6.47 9.62 14.58
CA PRO A 600 -7.38 8.86 13.73
C PRO A 600 -7.43 9.43 12.31
N THR A 601 -7.28 8.56 11.32
CA THR A 601 -7.47 8.86 9.90
C THR A 601 -8.35 7.80 9.27
N GLN A 602 -8.89 8.09 8.09
CA GLN A 602 -9.76 7.19 7.35
C GLN A 602 -9.24 6.97 5.94
N SER A 603 -9.46 5.78 5.38
CA SER A 603 -9.29 5.51 3.94
C SER A 603 -10.54 4.87 3.34
N VAL A 604 -10.81 5.18 2.08
CA VAL A 604 -11.80 4.45 1.26
C VAL A 604 -11.06 3.43 0.41
N LEU A 605 -10.67 2.32 1.05
CA LEU A 605 -9.75 1.32 0.51
C LEU A 605 -10.15 -0.10 0.95
N THR A 606 -10.26 -1.02 -0.02
CA THR A 606 -10.68 -2.40 0.26
C THR A 606 -9.59 -3.45 0.04
N ILE A 607 -8.64 -3.23 -0.86
CA ILE A 607 -7.86 -4.33 -1.47
C ILE A 607 -8.85 -5.37 -2.02
N THR A 608 -8.75 -6.65 -1.62
CA THR A 608 -9.64 -7.75 -2.01
C THR A 608 -10.72 -8.00 -0.95
N SER A 609 -10.77 -7.18 0.12
CA SER A 609 -11.88 -7.24 1.09
C SER A 609 -13.22 -6.89 0.44
N ASN A 610 -13.25 -6.29 -0.75
CA ASN A 610 -14.49 -6.11 -1.52
C ASN A 610 -15.13 -7.47 -1.87
N VAL A 611 -14.31 -8.49 -2.16
CA VAL A 611 -14.77 -9.87 -2.41
C VAL A 611 -15.10 -10.56 -1.09
N VAL A 612 -14.20 -10.53 -0.10
CA VAL A 612 -14.40 -11.22 1.19
C VAL A 612 -15.61 -10.71 1.95
N TYR A 613 -15.79 -9.38 2.03
CA TYR A 613 -16.98 -8.80 2.63
C TYR A 613 -18.23 -9.01 1.77
N GLY A 614 -18.12 -8.95 0.45
CA GLY A 614 -19.21 -9.29 -0.46
C GLY A 614 -19.78 -10.69 -0.20
N LYS A 615 -18.90 -11.70 -0.11
CA LYS A 615 -19.24 -13.10 0.25
C LYS A 615 -19.99 -13.21 1.58
N LYS A 616 -19.55 -12.42 2.57
CA LYS A 616 -20.08 -12.41 3.94
C LYS A 616 -21.30 -11.49 4.11
N THR A 617 -21.74 -10.78 3.08
CA THR A 617 -22.86 -9.85 3.15
C THR A 617 -24.03 -10.37 2.30
N GLY A 618 -25.23 -10.30 2.85
CA GLY A 618 -26.49 -10.68 2.22
C GLY A 618 -26.90 -9.75 1.08
N ASN A 619 -28.16 -9.86 0.65
CA ASN A 619 -28.76 -8.92 -0.29
C ASN A 619 -28.80 -7.54 0.36
N THR A 620 -28.58 -6.48 -0.42
CA THR A 620 -28.63 -5.09 0.08
C THR A 620 -29.70 -4.26 -0.64
N PRO A 621 -30.19 -3.17 -0.03
CA PRO A 621 -31.27 -2.34 -0.60
C PRO A 621 -30.99 -1.74 -1.98
N ASP A 622 -29.73 -1.67 -2.42
CA ASP A 622 -29.33 -1.27 -3.77
C ASP A 622 -29.56 -2.37 -4.83
N GLY A 623 -30.08 -3.54 -4.44
CA GLY A 623 -30.31 -4.68 -5.33
C GLY A 623 -29.06 -5.54 -5.57
N ARG A 624 -27.91 -5.24 -4.94
CA ARG A 624 -26.75 -6.14 -4.98
C ARG A 624 -27.13 -7.45 -4.28
N ARG A 625 -26.86 -8.56 -4.96
CA ARG A 625 -27.18 -9.91 -4.47
C ARG A 625 -26.21 -10.40 -3.41
N ALA A 626 -26.72 -11.26 -2.52
CA ALA A 626 -25.94 -11.92 -1.48
C ALA A 626 -24.71 -12.62 -2.05
N GLY A 627 -23.55 -12.39 -1.44
CA GLY A 627 -22.29 -12.98 -1.88
C GLY A 627 -21.58 -12.26 -3.02
N ALA A 628 -22.25 -11.35 -3.74
CA ALA A 628 -21.62 -10.58 -4.80
C ALA A 628 -20.55 -9.62 -4.23
N PRO A 629 -19.40 -9.45 -4.90
CA PRO A 629 -18.37 -8.49 -4.49
C PRO A 629 -18.89 -7.05 -4.39
N PHE A 630 -18.29 -6.27 -3.50
CA PHE A 630 -18.41 -4.81 -3.54
C PHE A 630 -17.49 -4.22 -4.64
N GLY A 631 -17.66 -2.95 -4.98
CA GLY A 631 -16.66 -2.22 -5.76
C GLY A 631 -15.31 -2.14 -5.00
N PRO A 632 -14.15 -2.17 -5.71
CA PRO A 632 -12.85 -2.00 -5.09
C PRO A 632 -12.66 -0.56 -4.58
N GLY A 633 -12.17 -0.37 -3.36
CA GLY A 633 -11.94 0.96 -2.78
C GLY A 633 -13.18 1.85 -2.79
N ALA A 634 -13.06 3.01 -3.44
CA ALA A 634 -14.08 4.03 -3.62
C ALA A 634 -14.84 3.90 -4.95
N ASN A 635 -14.66 2.82 -5.69
CA ASN A 635 -15.32 2.64 -6.99
C ASN A 635 -16.85 2.63 -6.88
N PRO A 636 -17.54 3.13 -7.92
CA PRO A 636 -18.90 2.70 -8.24
C PRO A 636 -19.04 1.17 -8.23
N MET A 637 -20.23 0.69 -7.93
CA MET A 637 -20.53 -0.74 -8.07
C MET A 637 -20.43 -1.17 -9.54
N HIS A 638 -20.00 -2.41 -9.75
CA HIS A 638 -19.73 -2.99 -11.07
C HIS A 638 -20.83 -2.69 -12.11
N GLY A 639 -20.49 -1.94 -13.16
CA GLY A 639 -21.40 -1.60 -14.26
C GLY A 639 -22.42 -0.49 -13.97
N ARG A 640 -22.34 0.19 -12.82
CA ARG A 640 -23.28 1.28 -12.46
C ARG A 640 -22.84 2.66 -12.96
N ASP A 641 -21.56 2.88 -13.17
CA ASP A 641 -21.02 4.07 -13.82
C ASP A 641 -21.13 3.97 -15.35
N GLN A 642 -22.16 4.61 -15.90
CA GLN A 642 -22.59 4.43 -17.31
C GLN A 642 -22.52 5.72 -18.14
N LYS A 643 -22.11 6.84 -17.55
CA LYS A 643 -22.05 8.17 -18.21
C LYS A 643 -20.66 8.59 -18.70
N GLY A 644 -19.73 7.64 -18.81
CA GLY A 644 -18.37 7.89 -19.32
C GLY A 644 -17.35 8.27 -18.24
N ALA A 645 -16.08 8.38 -18.66
CA ALA A 645 -14.93 8.61 -17.79
C ALA A 645 -15.04 9.88 -16.94
N VAL A 646 -15.39 11.01 -17.54
CA VAL A 646 -15.49 12.30 -16.87
C VAL A 646 -16.54 12.25 -15.76
N ALA A 647 -17.68 11.60 -15.99
CA ALA A 647 -18.74 11.50 -14.99
C ALA A 647 -18.31 10.68 -13.76
N SER A 648 -17.67 9.54 -13.98
CA SER A 648 -17.21 8.67 -12.88
C SER A 648 -16.02 9.27 -12.13
N LEU A 649 -15.05 9.84 -12.86
CA LEU A 649 -13.94 10.61 -12.27
C LEU A 649 -14.47 11.77 -11.41
N THR A 650 -15.48 12.49 -11.89
CA THR A 650 -16.09 13.61 -11.14
C THR A 650 -16.78 13.13 -9.87
N SER A 651 -17.60 12.07 -9.92
CA SER A 651 -18.26 11.52 -8.72
C SER A 651 -17.24 11.12 -7.65
N VAL A 652 -16.13 10.48 -8.04
CA VAL A 652 -15.11 10.03 -7.09
C VAL A 652 -14.28 11.22 -6.57
N ALA A 653 -13.98 12.21 -7.40
CA ALA A 653 -13.27 13.43 -6.99
C ALA A 653 -14.05 14.29 -5.98
N LYS A 654 -15.37 14.08 -5.82
CA LYS A 654 -16.16 14.73 -4.76
C LYS A 654 -15.91 14.12 -3.37
N LEU A 655 -15.36 12.91 -3.28
CA LEU A 655 -15.14 12.26 -1.98
C LEU A 655 -14.02 13.00 -1.22
N PRO A 656 -14.26 13.44 0.02
CA PRO A 656 -13.41 14.43 0.65
C PRO A 656 -12.15 13.81 1.26
N PHE A 657 -10.98 14.07 0.68
CA PHE A 657 -9.69 13.69 1.24
C PHE A 657 -9.47 14.34 2.61
N ALA A 658 -10.01 15.54 2.85
CA ALA A 658 -10.08 16.18 4.16
C ALA A 658 -10.58 15.25 5.29
N TYR A 659 -11.50 14.32 4.97
CA TYR A 659 -12.04 13.33 5.91
C TYR A 659 -11.57 11.89 5.62
N ALA A 660 -10.63 11.71 4.69
CA ALA A 660 -10.07 10.42 4.30
C ALA A 660 -8.56 10.52 4.06
N LYS A 661 -7.83 11.12 5.01
CA LYS A 661 -6.37 11.38 4.95
C LYS A 661 -5.48 10.15 4.81
N ASP A 662 -6.01 8.93 4.97
CA ASP A 662 -5.30 7.68 4.68
C ASP A 662 -5.46 7.24 3.20
N GLY A 663 -6.25 7.97 2.40
CA GLY A 663 -6.34 7.87 0.95
C GLY A 663 -7.69 7.35 0.41
N ILE A 664 -7.97 7.64 -0.86
CA ILE A 664 -9.22 7.31 -1.55
C ILE A 664 -8.89 6.57 -2.85
N SER A 665 -9.03 5.24 -2.85
CA SER A 665 -8.60 4.43 -3.99
C SER A 665 -9.68 4.33 -5.06
N TYR A 666 -9.39 4.78 -6.27
CA TYR A 666 -10.18 4.55 -7.48
C TYR A 666 -9.47 3.68 -8.52
N THR A 667 -10.14 2.64 -9.02
CA THR A 667 -9.67 1.78 -10.12
C THR A 667 -10.42 2.07 -11.41
N PHE A 668 -9.75 2.75 -12.34
CA PHE A 668 -10.30 3.15 -13.62
C PHE A 668 -9.76 2.27 -14.75
N SER A 669 -10.69 1.64 -15.49
CA SER A 669 -10.38 0.88 -16.70
C SER A 669 -11.09 1.51 -17.89
N ILE A 670 -10.34 1.78 -18.95
CA ILE A 670 -10.86 2.36 -20.20
C ILE A 670 -10.41 1.53 -21.40
N VAL A 671 -11.29 1.36 -22.39
CA VAL A 671 -10.90 0.68 -23.63
C VAL A 671 -10.03 1.60 -24.50
N PRO A 672 -9.00 1.09 -25.21
CA PRO A 672 -8.06 1.92 -25.97
C PRO A 672 -8.72 2.88 -26.97
N ASN A 673 -9.80 2.46 -27.63
CA ASN A 673 -10.50 3.27 -28.64
C ASN A 673 -11.38 4.37 -28.03
N ALA A 674 -11.81 4.23 -26.78
CA ALA A 674 -12.51 5.29 -26.05
C ALA A 674 -11.56 6.42 -25.69
N LEU A 675 -10.29 6.08 -25.42
CA LEU A 675 -9.24 7.04 -25.07
C LEU A 675 -8.74 7.83 -26.30
N GLY A 676 -8.67 7.20 -27.48
CA GLY A 676 -8.27 7.88 -28.72
C GLY A 676 -8.08 6.94 -29.90
N LYS A 677 -8.09 7.50 -31.12
CA LYS A 677 -7.95 6.75 -32.39
C LYS A 677 -6.51 6.30 -32.66
N ASP A 678 -5.53 7.03 -32.15
CA ASP A 678 -4.10 6.78 -32.31
C ASP A 678 -3.36 7.04 -30.99
N ASP A 679 -2.11 6.60 -30.90
CA ASP A 679 -1.33 6.67 -29.65
C ASP A 679 -1.03 8.10 -29.19
N SER A 680 -0.85 9.04 -30.11
CA SER A 680 -0.64 10.45 -29.75
C SER A 680 -1.90 11.03 -29.10
N ALA A 681 -3.08 10.77 -29.68
CA ALA A 681 -4.35 11.16 -29.11
C ALA A 681 -4.59 10.48 -27.76
N ARG A 682 -4.30 9.18 -27.62
CA ARG A 682 -4.47 8.45 -26.38
C ARG A 682 -3.63 9.02 -25.24
N LYS A 683 -2.34 9.29 -25.49
CA LYS A 683 -1.43 9.90 -24.50
C LYS A 683 -1.95 11.24 -24.02
N ARG A 684 -2.26 12.15 -24.95
CA ARG A 684 -2.75 13.50 -24.63
C ARG A 684 -4.09 13.47 -23.88
N ASN A 685 -5.01 12.61 -24.31
CA ASN A 685 -6.32 12.51 -23.66
C ASN A 685 -6.22 11.88 -22.27
N LEU A 686 -5.35 10.89 -22.07
CA LEU A 686 -5.13 10.32 -20.74
C LEU A 686 -4.52 11.33 -19.78
N ALA A 687 -3.49 12.06 -20.21
CA ALA A 687 -2.92 13.16 -19.44
C ALA A 687 -3.98 14.23 -19.12
N GLY A 688 -4.81 14.60 -20.09
CA GLY A 688 -5.89 15.57 -19.89
C GLY A 688 -7.00 15.10 -18.95
N LEU A 689 -7.37 13.82 -18.98
CA LEU A 689 -8.29 13.23 -18.01
C LEU A 689 -7.71 13.29 -16.58
N MET A 690 -6.42 13.01 -16.44
CA MET A 690 -5.74 13.08 -15.15
C MET A 690 -5.57 14.52 -14.66
N ASP A 691 -5.23 15.46 -15.53
CA ASP A 691 -5.22 16.89 -15.20
C ASP A 691 -6.59 17.36 -14.70
N GLY A 692 -7.67 16.98 -15.39
CA GLY A 692 -9.02 17.32 -14.94
C GLY A 692 -9.45 16.64 -13.64
N TYR A 693 -9.09 15.36 -13.44
CA TYR A 693 -9.41 14.62 -12.22
C TYR A 693 -8.62 15.11 -11.00
N PHE A 694 -7.34 15.42 -11.18
CA PHE A 694 -6.45 15.90 -10.13
C PHE A 694 -6.47 17.41 -9.97
N HIS A 695 -7.27 18.12 -10.76
CA HIS A 695 -7.36 19.58 -10.68
C HIS A 695 -7.62 20.03 -9.25
N HIS A 696 -6.71 20.87 -8.74
CA HIS A 696 -6.72 21.35 -7.37
C HIS A 696 -6.68 22.87 -7.34
N GLU A 697 -7.68 23.46 -6.70
CA GLU A 697 -7.74 24.89 -6.40
C GLU A 697 -8.42 25.12 -5.05
N ALA A 698 -8.48 26.37 -4.58
CA ALA A 698 -8.98 26.70 -3.24
C ALA A 698 -10.40 26.18 -2.96
N THR A 699 -11.23 26.01 -3.99
CA THR A 699 -12.63 25.54 -3.90
C THR A 699 -12.86 24.13 -4.43
N ILE A 700 -11.85 23.50 -5.03
CA ILE A 700 -11.93 22.15 -5.60
C ILE A 700 -10.76 21.35 -5.05
N GLU A 701 -11.08 20.36 -4.20
CA GLU A 701 -10.04 19.50 -3.61
C GLU A 701 -9.35 18.62 -4.66
N GLY A 702 -10.12 18.12 -5.63
CA GLY A 702 -9.65 17.19 -6.66
C GLY A 702 -9.65 15.74 -6.20
N GLY A 703 -9.54 14.81 -7.13
CA GLY A 703 -9.35 13.40 -6.82
C GLY A 703 -8.00 13.15 -6.14
N GLN A 704 -7.89 12.09 -5.32
CA GLN A 704 -6.64 11.80 -4.60
C GLN A 704 -5.78 10.75 -5.32
N HIS A 705 -6.38 9.67 -5.81
CA HIS A 705 -5.65 8.57 -6.46
C HIS A 705 -6.41 8.04 -7.67
N LEU A 706 -5.67 7.56 -8.67
CA LEU A 706 -6.19 6.88 -9.85
C LEU A 706 -5.28 5.70 -10.26
N ASN A 707 -5.83 4.48 -10.24
CA ASN A 707 -5.28 3.36 -11.00
C ASN A 707 -5.77 3.45 -12.44
N VAL A 708 -4.88 3.22 -13.40
CA VAL A 708 -5.21 3.30 -14.82
C VAL A 708 -4.93 1.97 -15.51
N ASN A 709 -5.99 1.36 -16.04
CA ASN A 709 -5.93 0.25 -16.98
C ASN A 709 -6.39 0.69 -18.36
N VAL A 710 -5.60 0.41 -19.39
CA VAL A 710 -5.94 0.69 -20.80
C VAL A 710 -5.95 -0.64 -21.55
N LEU A 711 -7.07 -1.35 -21.50
CA LEU A 711 -7.17 -2.70 -22.07
C LEU A 711 -8.61 -3.08 -22.39
N ASN A 712 -8.74 -4.05 -23.31
CA ASN A 712 -10.02 -4.62 -23.69
C ASN A 712 -10.38 -5.81 -22.79
N ARG A 713 -11.67 -5.96 -22.48
CA ARG A 713 -12.18 -7.10 -21.69
C ARG A 713 -11.82 -8.43 -22.35
N GLU A 714 -11.85 -8.48 -23.67
CA GLU A 714 -11.55 -9.63 -24.51
C GLU A 714 -10.12 -10.14 -24.28
N THR A 715 -9.16 -9.23 -24.04
CA THR A 715 -7.78 -9.61 -23.70
C THR A 715 -7.72 -10.38 -22.38
N LEU A 716 -8.51 -9.99 -21.37
CA LEU A 716 -8.56 -10.71 -20.09
C LEU A 716 -9.26 -12.06 -20.22
N LEU A 717 -10.27 -12.16 -21.09
CA LEU A 717 -10.95 -13.43 -21.38
C LEU A 717 -10.00 -14.40 -22.09
N ASP A 718 -9.23 -13.96 -23.07
CA ASP A 718 -8.21 -14.80 -23.71
C ASP A 718 -7.11 -15.18 -22.71
N ALA A 719 -6.67 -14.26 -21.84
CA ALA A 719 -5.68 -14.57 -20.80
C ALA A 719 -6.20 -15.53 -19.71
N MET A 720 -7.52 -15.53 -19.45
CA MET A 720 -8.16 -16.49 -18.54
C MET A 720 -8.10 -17.93 -19.08
N ASP A 721 -8.14 -18.09 -20.40
CA ASP A 721 -8.22 -19.39 -21.08
C ASP A 721 -6.83 -19.86 -21.56
N HIS A 722 -5.95 -18.91 -21.88
CA HIS A 722 -4.59 -19.11 -22.38
C HIS A 722 -3.53 -18.34 -21.54
N PRO A 723 -3.40 -18.63 -20.24
CA PRO A 723 -2.51 -17.88 -19.35
C PRO A 723 -1.03 -17.93 -19.80
N GLU A 724 -0.61 -18.98 -20.49
CA GLU A 724 0.76 -19.15 -21.03
C GLU A 724 1.16 -18.09 -22.06
N LYS A 725 0.19 -17.49 -22.76
CA LYS A 725 0.45 -16.41 -23.73
C LYS A 725 0.72 -15.06 -23.05
N TYR A 726 0.33 -14.93 -21.78
CA TYR A 726 0.32 -13.66 -21.04
C TYR A 726 1.11 -13.74 -19.72
N PRO A 727 2.36 -14.25 -19.71
CA PRO A 727 3.10 -14.53 -18.48
C PRO A 727 3.38 -13.30 -17.61
N GLN A 728 3.37 -12.10 -18.22
CA GLN A 728 3.63 -10.82 -17.56
C GLN A 728 2.43 -9.86 -17.61
N LEU A 729 1.27 -10.27 -18.12
CA LEU A 729 0.10 -9.39 -18.19
C LEU A 729 -0.25 -8.88 -16.79
N THR A 730 -0.16 -7.56 -16.63
CA THR A 730 -0.30 -6.87 -15.36
C THR A 730 -1.53 -5.98 -15.41
N ILE A 731 -2.26 -5.92 -14.31
CA ILE A 731 -3.50 -5.13 -14.20
C ILE A 731 -3.58 -4.46 -12.82
N ARG A 732 -4.04 -3.21 -12.78
CA ARG A 732 -4.36 -2.49 -11.54
C ARG A 732 -5.70 -2.96 -10.99
N VAL A 733 -5.76 -3.31 -9.71
CA VAL A 733 -6.98 -3.90 -9.11
C VAL A 733 -7.56 -3.10 -7.94
N SER A 734 -6.78 -2.56 -7.01
CA SER A 734 -7.36 -1.95 -5.79
C SER A 734 -6.36 -1.08 -5.03
N GLY A 735 -5.59 -0.28 -5.76
CA GLY A 735 -4.47 0.53 -5.25
C GLY A 735 -3.10 -0.14 -5.40
N TYR A 736 -3.05 -1.22 -6.18
CA TYR A 736 -1.84 -1.96 -6.54
C TYR A 736 -2.10 -2.76 -7.81
N ALA A 737 -1.03 -3.29 -8.39
CA ALA A 737 -1.07 -4.14 -9.57
C ALA A 737 -0.89 -5.61 -9.20
N VAL A 738 -1.37 -6.51 -10.07
CA VAL A 738 -1.13 -7.95 -9.99
C VAL A 738 -0.81 -8.48 -11.37
N ARG A 739 -0.06 -9.60 -11.46
CA ARG A 739 -0.09 -10.41 -12.68
C ARG A 739 -1.45 -11.06 -12.77
N PHE A 740 -2.13 -10.98 -13.91
CA PHE A 740 -3.48 -11.53 -14.03
C PHE A 740 -3.54 -13.04 -13.73
N ASN A 741 -2.47 -13.77 -14.06
CA ASN A 741 -2.33 -15.20 -13.79
C ASN A 741 -2.09 -15.54 -12.31
N SER A 742 -1.70 -14.57 -11.48
CA SER A 742 -1.53 -14.78 -10.03
C SER A 742 -2.85 -14.79 -9.26
N LEU A 743 -3.94 -14.33 -9.91
CA LEU A 743 -5.28 -14.34 -9.33
C LEU A 743 -5.91 -15.73 -9.45
N THR A 744 -6.77 -16.07 -8.50
CA THR A 744 -7.65 -17.25 -8.63
C THR A 744 -8.74 -16.98 -9.67
N LYS A 745 -9.36 -18.03 -10.22
CA LYS A 745 -10.44 -17.88 -11.22
C LYS A 745 -11.61 -17.03 -10.70
N GLU A 746 -11.89 -17.08 -9.40
CA GLU A 746 -12.91 -16.23 -8.77
C GLU A 746 -12.51 -14.76 -8.75
N GLN A 747 -11.27 -14.46 -8.37
CA GLN A 747 -10.74 -13.09 -8.37
C GLN A 747 -10.64 -12.53 -9.79
N GLN A 748 -10.28 -13.35 -10.79
CA GLN A 748 -10.30 -12.95 -12.19
C GLN A 748 -11.72 -12.61 -12.67
N LYS A 749 -12.74 -13.35 -12.23
CA LYS A 749 -14.15 -13.06 -12.55
C LYS A 749 -14.60 -11.72 -11.96
N ASP A 750 -14.18 -11.41 -10.72
CA ASP A 750 -14.40 -10.08 -10.13
C ASP A 750 -13.82 -8.98 -11.03
N VAL A 751 -12.54 -9.09 -11.37
CA VAL A 751 -11.83 -8.12 -12.22
C VAL A 751 -12.51 -7.93 -13.57
N ILE A 752 -12.88 -9.02 -14.25
CA ILE A 752 -13.56 -8.94 -15.54
C ILE A 752 -14.95 -8.32 -15.39
N SER A 753 -15.68 -8.59 -14.32
CA SER A 753 -17.05 -8.04 -14.14
C SER A 753 -17.10 -6.53 -13.92
N ARG A 754 -15.95 -5.88 -13.67
CA ARG A 754 -15.85 -4.42 -13.45
C ARG A 754 -16.24 -3.61 -14.68
N THR A 755 -16.43 -2.32 -14.46
CA THR A 755 -16.69 -1.37 -15.53
C THR A 755 -15.46 -1.22 -16.42
N PHE A 756 -15.67 -1.36 -17.72
CA PHE A 756 -14.71 -1.03 -18.77
C PHE A 756 -15.28 0.18 -19.49
N THR A 757 -14.75 1.35 -19.20
CA THR A 757 -15.27 2.62 -19.68
C THR A 757 -15.19 2.66 -21.20
N GLN A 758 -16.34 2.92 -21.85
CA GLN A 758 -16.50 2.89 -23.31
C GLN A 758 -16.48 4.28 -23.98
N SER A 759 -16.55 5.35 -23.19
CA SER A 759 -16.51 6.73 -23.67
C SER A 759 -15.82 7.64 -22.66
N MET A 760 -15.39 8.82 -23.12
CA MET A 760 -15.00 9.92 -22.23
C MET A 760 -16.12 10.33 -21.30
#